data_AF-A0AAV6KSL7-F1
#
_entry.id   AF-A0AAV6KSL7-F1
#
_cell.length_a   1.000
_cell.length_b   1.000
_cell.length_c   1.000
_cell.angle_alpha   90.00
_cell.angle_beta   90.00
_cell.angle_gamma   90.00
#
_symmetry.space_group_name_H-M   'P 1'
#
loop_
_entity.id
_entity.type
_entity.pdbx_description
1 polymer ?
#
loop_
_entity_poly.entity_id
_entity_poly.type
_entity_poly.pdbx_seq_one_letter_code
_entity_poly.pdbx_strand_id
1 'polypeptide(L)'
;MASLLSFTILPKPNLTKVACSSSSTATTLSPPEILTLDQKFGRKGIKFSDSGDVELTVRNGSSLKLRIPDGHITSYKPKVYWKDDGFEEILYTLPGNDIGSSVTSTATSATKAKGGIGLVINNVNASDRNSRPSHVITSEWSVKDVDSDSIDAVQVELSCTSGTLDLTYIVSLYPLSMATAVIVKNNGGKAVNLTGAILSHFKFKKRSGTGIQGLQGCSYCTHPPLSSPFEILSPAETMKTEDPAWFSFTWEPEKKPGVWTTQDVPITILKNKLSRVYSVPPSERSKQFYTTAPTKYETLDQGRELFFRVIRIGFEDIYVSSPGSLSKKYGEDYFICTGSGSLLVPVVVNPVQQHTSINTKKRYFPLPGVASIPYPVPAPINVDYLESEFSSHGVTFEDISDSCVVKMGLENGSLATVMLPSGMITSYKASMWHGGLLELLHTSVSEGEDGSDPVIQGGVSLAFKIESDDDGGVSWSPNTWALRDVRGNPDESIQVELVSSNSEGMIEVKHILTLQQDLLSSELVFSNSKSSPLRLLGSIVSHLTVSTPDATYALGLERSNFHSRPPFLSNFSIIPPESGRTKDFNLWNPFTVEELSSTWGAGKQNNAVDTKSREREEDPEGEEDDNNKQLTEKMSRVYTSAPRDFIILDRGRRNSVVVQREGFNELYMFSPGSAHEWYGKYAYICVGQSALLKPIILGPKSVWRGTQHLHNPNL
;
A
#
# COMPACT_ATOMS: atom_id res chain seq x y z
N MET A 1 -30.33 -54.70 37.38
CA MET A 1 -30.62 -54.62 38.83
C MET A 1 -29.57 -55.46 39.54
N ALA A 2 -28.56 -54.80 40.12
CA ALA A 2 -28.39 -54.59 41.57
C ALA A 2 -27.66 -55.79 42.20
N SER A 3 -26.61 -55.66 43.00
CA SER A 3 -26.52 -54.78 44.17
C SER A 3 -25.12 -54.80 44.80
N LEU A 4 -24.64 -53.59 45.15
CA LEU A 4 -24.01 -53.11 46.39
C LEU A 4 -22.82 -53.85 47.04
N LEU A 5 -21.78 -53.06 47.31
CA LEU A 5 -21.12 -52.77 48.62
C LEU A 5 -19.74 -52.12 48.32
N SER A 6 -19.17 -51.14 49.03
CA SER A 6 -19.58 -50.04 49.89
C SER A 6 -18.32 -49.21 50.17
N PHE A 7 -18.44 -47.88 50.17
CA PHE A 7 -17.40 -46.91 50.48
C PHE A 7 -17.35 -46.60 51.99
N THR A 8 -16.16 -46.43 52.56
CA THR A 8 -15.89 -45.76 53.86
C THR A 8 -14.44 -45.23 53.90
N ILE A 9 -13.99 -44.09 54.48
CA ILE A 9 -14.52 -42.82 55.01
C ILE A 9 -13.28 -41.93 55.37
N LEU A 10 -13.21 -40.69 54.83
CA LEU A 10 -12.72 -39.38 55.36
C LEU A 10 -11.32 -39.15 56.03
N PRO A 11 -10.75 -37.90 56.11
CA PRO A 11 -11.44 -36.59 56.20
C PRO A 11 -10.96 -35.39 55.33
N LYS A 12 -11.80 -34.34 55.29
CA LYS A 12 -11.58 -33.00 54.70
C LYS A 12 -10.41 -32.25 55.35
N PRO A 13 -9.80 -31.28 54.61
CA PRO A 13 -9.83 -29.92 55.14
C PRO A 13 -10.06 -28.80 54.09
N ASN A 14 -10.92 -27.86 54.52
CA ASN A 14 -11.00 -26.41 54.31
C ASN A 14 -10.49 -25.72 53.03
N LEU A 15 -11.42 -24.97 52.44
CA LEU A 15 -11.17 -23.83 51.53
C LEU A 15 -10.31 -22.75 52.22
N THR A 16 -9.22 -22.36 51.55
CA THR A 16 -8.61 -21.05 51.71
C THR A 16 -8.43 -20.44 50.31
N LYS A 17 -9.08 -19.30 50.11
CA LYS A 17 -9.03 -18.45 48.92
C LYS A 17 -7.62 -17.84 48.86
N VAL A 18 -6.79 -18.22 47.89
CA VAL A 18 -5.56 -17.50 47.56
C VAL A 18 -5.78 -16.79 46.24
N ALA A 19 -5.92 -15.47 46.33
CA ALA A 19 -5.85 -14.57 45.20
C ALA A 19 -4.39 -14.54 44.72
N CYS A 20 -4.12 -15.10 43.54
CA CYS A 20 -2.86 -14.87 42.85
C CYS A 20 -2.95 -13.49 42.20
N SER A 21 -2.46 -12.48 42.91
CA SER A 21 -2.03 -11.21 42.33
C SER A 21 -0.96 -11.49 41.29
N SER A 22 -1.29 -11.35 40.00
CA SER A 22 -0.33 -11.40 38.90
C SER A 22 0.53 -10.14 38.94
N SER A 23 1.65 -10.20 39.66
CA SER A 23 2.71 -9.20 39.62
C SER A 23 3.41 -9.27 38.27
N SER A 24 3.35 -8.16 37.53
CA SER A 24 4.02 -7.93 36.25
C SER A 24 5.55 -7.89 36.42
N THR A 25 6.25 -8.92 35.98
CA THR A 25 7.71 -8.90 35.80
C THR A 25 8.04 -8.39 34.40
N ALA A 26 8.69 -7.23 34.30
CA ALA A 26 9.26 -6.73 33.06
C ALA A 26 10.45 -7.62 32.66
N THR A 27 10.41 -8.19 31.45
CA THR A 27 11.48 -9.00 30.88
C THR A 27 12.65 -8.10 30.48
N THR A 28 13.71 -8.11 31.28
CA THR A 28 15.02 -7.61 30.86
C THR A 28 15.66 -8.65 29.96
N LEU A 29 15.99 -8.30 28.70
CA LEU A 29 16.72 -9.18 27.78
C LEU A 29 18.05 -9.58 28.40
N SER A 30 18.37 -10.88 28.31
CA SER A 30 19.63 -11.39 28.85
C SER A 30 20.80 -11.13 27.88
N PRO A 31 22.05 -10.94 28.36
CA PRO A 31 23.25 -10.78 27.53
C PRO A 31 23.38 -11.74 26.32
N PRO A 32 23.03 -13.04 26.42
CA PRO A 32 23.05 -13.93 25.26
C PRO A 32 21.95 -13.65 24.22
N GLU A 33 20.78 -13.13 24.59
CA GLU A 33 19.70 -12.80 23.63
C GLU A 33 20.04 -11.57 22.78
N ILE A 34 20.83 -10.65 23.31
CA ILE A 34 21.23 -9.39 22.66
C ILE A 34 22.18 -9.65 21.48
N LEU A 35 23.22 -10.45 21.71
CA LEU A 35 24.14 -10.88 20.64
C LEU A 35 23.39 -11.66 19.56
N THR A 36 22.33 -12.39 19.90
CA THR A 36 21.52 -13.11 18.91
C THR A 36 20.64 -12.19 18.07
N LEU A 37 20.12 -11.09 18.61
CA LEU A 37 19.28 -10.14 17.85
C LEU A 37 20.09 -9.38 16.80
N ASP A 38 21.23 -8.81 17.17
CA ASP A 38 22.10 -8.10 16.21
C ASP A 38 22.73 -9.07 15.20
N GLN A 39 23.09 -10.30 15.60
CA GLN A 39 23.53 -11.31 14.64
C GLN A 39 22.43 -11.75 13.66
N LYS A 40 21.18 -11.86 14.12
CA LYS A 40 20.06 -12.34 13.31
C LYS A 40 19.49 -11.25 12.40
N PHE A 41 19.32 -10.05 12.94
CA PHE A 41 18.59 -8.95 12.31
C PHE A 41 19.43 -7.67 12.11
N GLY A 42 20.66 -7.60 12.62
CA GLY A 42 21.54 -6.47 12.36
C GLY A 42 21.84 -6.35 10.86
N ARG A 43 21.66 -5.14 10.32
CA ARG A 43 21.87 -4.81 8.91
C ARG A 43 22.46 -3.40 8.81
N LYS A 44 22.92 -3.01 7.62
CA LYS A 44 23.47 -1.66 7.42
C LYS A 44 22.38 -0.62 7.71
N GLY A 45 22.59 0.22 8.72
CA GLY A 45 21.57 1.21 9.12
C GLY A 45 20.55 0.69 10.14
N ILE A 46 20.66 -0.56 10.61
CA ILE A 46 19.84 -1.11 11.71
C ILE A 46 20.78 -1.74 12.73
N LYS A 47 20.84 -1.15 13.93
CA LYS A 47 21.73 -1.60 14.99
C LYS A 47 20.97 -1.84 16.28
N PHE A 48 21.13 -3.03 16.87
CA PHE A 48 20.51 -3.37 18.15
C PHE A 48 21.47 -3.06 19.31
N SER A 49 20.94 -2.58 20.43
CA SER A 49 21.71 -2.26 21.64
C SER A 49 21.40 -3.18 22.80
N ASP A 50 22.32 -3.21 23.77
CA ASP A 50 22.21 -4.03 24.98
C ASP A 50 21.02 -3.66 25.88
N SER A 51 20.45 -2.47 25.69
CA SER A 51 19.29 -1.97 26.43
C SER A 51 17.94 -2.48 25.89
N GLY A 52 17.94 -3.26 24.79
CA GLY A 52 16.71 -3.63 24.09
C GLY A 52 16.19 -2.53 23.16
N ASP A 53 17.07 -1.61 22.74
CA ASP A 53 16.73 -0.57 21.78
C ASP A 53 17.26 -0.94 20.40
N VAL A 54 16.63 -0.41 19.36
CA VAL A 54 17.12 -0.44 17.99
C VAL A 54 17.29 0.98 17.47
N GLU A 55 18.44 1.24 16.89
CA GLU A 55 18.79 2.49 16.23
C GLU A 55 18.73 2.27 14.72
N LEU A 56 17.87 3.06 14.06
CA LEU A 56 17.75 3.08 12.61
C LEU A 56 18.47 4.32 12.09
N THR A 57 19.27 4.17 11.03
CA THR A 57 20.00 5.25 10.37
C THR A 57 20.01 5.04 8.86
N VAL A 58 19.69 6.09 8.10
CA VAL A 58 19.80 6.11 6.63
C VAL A 58 21.02 6.92 6.17
N ARG A 59 21.45 6.75 4.92
CA ARG A 59 22.68 7.33 4.34
C ARG A 59 22.79 8.84 4.51
N ASN A 60 21.67 9.55 4.45
CA ASN A 60 21.67 11.00 4.61
C ASN A 60 21.91 11.47 6.06
N GLY A 61 22.04 10.53 7.01
CA GLY A 61 22.32 10.74 8.43
C GLY A 61 21.09 10.84 9.32
N SER A 62 19.87 10.83 8.75
CA SER A 62 18.65 10.81 9.56
C SER A 62 18.60 9.53 10.38
N SER A 63 18.15 9.65 11.63
CA SER A 63 18.14 8.53 12.58
C SER A 63 16.91 8.52 13.48
N LEU A 64 16.53 7.35 13.97
CA LEU A 64 15.51 7.19 15.02
C LEU A 64 15.90 6.10 16.01
N LYS A 65 15.39 6.18 17.23
CA LYS A 65 15.57 5.16 18.28
C LYS A 65 14.23 4.61 18.75
N LEU A 66 14.11 3.29 18.70
CA LEU A 66 12.93 2.53 19.08
C LEU A 66 13.28 1.57 20.23
N ARG A 67 12.57 1.65 21.34
CA ARG A 67 12.62 0.66 22.42
C ARG A 67 11.76 -0.53 22.02
N ILE A 68 12.35 -1.72 21.96
CA ILE A 68 11.63 -2.92 21.56
C ILE A 68 10.59 -3.32 22.63
N PRO A 69 10.90 -3.44 23.93
CA PRO A 69 9.98 -4.04 24.90
C PRO A 69 8.57 -3.44 24.94
N ASP A 70 8.46 -2.13 24.72
CA ASP A 70 7.23 -1.36 24.75
C ASP A 70 6.87 -0.69 23.42
N GLY A 71 7.62 -0.95 22.34
CA GLY A 71 7.36 -0.38 21.01
C GLY A 71 7.44 1.15 20.97
N HIS A 72 8.21 1.76 21.88
CA HIS A 72 8.25 3.20 22.11
C HIS A 72 9.35 3.89 21.31
N ILE A 73 8.99 4.83 20.46
CA ILE A 73 9.98 5.64 19.71
C ILE A 73 10.36 6.83 20.56
N THR A 74 11.63 6.89 20.97
CA THR A 74 12.14 7.85 21.96
C THR A 74 12.88 9.02 21.34
N SER A 75 13.41 8.86 20.12
CA SER A 75 14.20 9.87 19.43
C SER A 75 13.95 9.77 17.93
N TYR A 76 13.84 10.92 17.26
CA TYR A 76 13.83 11.03 15.81
C TYR A 76 14.52 12.31 15.39
N LYS A 77 15.56 12.15 14.58
CA LYS A 77 16.45 13.20 14.10
C LYS A 77 16.51 13.20 12.58
N PRO A 78 15.51 13.79 11.90
CA PRO A 78 15.56 13.97 10.46
C PRO A 78 16.61 15.00 10.06
N LYS A 79 17.06 14.92 8.80
CA LYS A 79 17.80 16.01 8.16
C LYS A 79 16.88 17.20 7.90
N VAL A 80 17.30 18.39 8.31
CA VAL A 80 16.54 19.64 8.19
C VAL A 80 17.34 20.64 7.35
N TYR A 81 16.84 21.01 6.17
CA TYR A 81 17.66 21.47 5.03
C TYR A 81 17.97 22.97 4.92
N TRP A 82 17.88 23.79 5.98
CA TRP A 82 18.05 25.25 5.83
C TRP A 82 19.21 25.92 6.57
N LYS A 83 19.95 25.23 7.45
CA LYS A 83 21.22 25.75 8.00
C LYS A 83 22.15 24.57 8.30
N ASP A 84 23.14 24.37 7.44
CA ASP A 84 24.19 23.33 7.52
C ASP A 84 23.67 21.88 7.61
N ASP A 85 24.57 20.89 7.65
CA ASP A 85 24.26 19.45 7.81
C ASP A 85 23.68 19.11 9.22
N GLY A 86 22.65 19.84 9.64
CA GLY A 86 22.03 19.75 10.95
C GLY A 86 20.95 18.66 11.03
N PHE A 87 21.09 17.79 12.03
CA PHE A 87 20.05 16.84 12.45
C PHE A 87 19.45 17.34 13.77
N GLU A 88 18.16 17.68 13.78
CA GLU A 88 17.50 18.18 14.98
C GLU A 88 16.65 17.09 15.65
N GLU A 89 16.70 17.01 16.98
CA GLU A 89 15.73 16.21 17.73
C GLU A 89 14.35 16.89 17.69
N ILE A 90 13.39 16.18 17.12
CA ILE A 90 12.02 16.69 16.94
C ILE A 90 11.04 16.08 17.93
N LEU A 91 11.40 14.96 18.58
CA LEU A 91 10.54 14.35 19.60
C LEU A 91 10.88 14.92 20.98
N TYR A 92 9.83 15.16 21.77
CA TYR A 92 9.96 15.52 23.17
C TYR A 92 9.75 14.25 24.01
N THR A 93 10.85 13.76 24.59
CA THR A 93 10.87 12.53 25.39
C THR A 93 11.51 12.83 26.73
N LEU A 94 10.81 12.48 27.81
CA LEU A 94 11.33 12.57 29.16
C LEU A 94 12.02 11.26 29.53
N PRO A 95 13.27 11.30 30.01
CA PRO A 95 13.92 10.11 30.52
C PRO A 95 13.12 9.58 31.71
N GLY A 96 13.08 8.26 31.86
CA GLY A 96 12.48 7.63 33.02
C GLY A 96 13.32 7.92 34.27
N ASN A 97 13.08 9.04 34.94
CA ASN A 97 13.56 9.35 36.28
C ASN A 97 12.41 10.01 37.05
N ASP A 98 12.15 9.52 38.26
CA ASP A 98 11.09 10.02 39.15
C ASP A 98 11.23 11.52 39.44
N ILE A 99 10.45 12.33 38.72
CA ILE A 99 10.16 13.69 39.15
C ILE A 99 8.79 13.64 39.85
N GLY A 100 8.82 13.42 41.17
CA GLY A 100 7.72 13.87 42.04
C GLY A 100 7.12 12.92 43.08
N SER A 101 7.78 11.84 43.52
CA SER A 101 7.32 11.10 44.71
C SER A 101 8.35 11.15 45.83
N SER A 102 8.07 11.96 46.84
CA SER A 102 8.85 12.03 48.07
C SER A 102 8.79 10.69 48.82
N VAL A 103 9.97 10.13 49.07
CA VAL A 103 10.38 9.33 50.24
C VAL A 103 9.47 8.16 50.65
N THR A 104 10.09 6.98 50.64
CA THR A 104 9.64 5.64 51.10
C THR A 104 8.88 4.77 50.09
N SER A 105 9.63 4.01 49.29
CA SER A 105 9.46 2.54 49.22
C SER A 105 10.46 1.92 48.25
N THR A 106 11.10 0.86 48.73
CA THR A 106 11.90 -0.18 48.05
C THR A 106 11.82 -0.26 46.52
N ALA A 107 13.01 -0.25 45.91
CA ALA A 107 13.29 -0.39 44.49
C ALA A 107 12.63 -1.62 43.84
N THR A 108 11.64 -1.41 42.98
CA THR A 108 11.20 -2.35 41.93
C THR A 108 10.32 -1.62 40.90
N SER A 109 10.93 -0.86 39.99
CA SER A 109 10.26 -0.36 38.77
C SER A 109 11.31 0.13 37.79
N ALA A 110 11.54 -0.61 36.70
CA ALA A 110 12.28 -0.08 35.55
C ALA A 110 11.55 1.18 35.05
N THR A 111 12.24 2.31 35.06
CA THR A 111 11.66 3.62 34.82
C THR A 111 11.24 3.77 33.34
N LYS A 112 9.93 3.94 33.08
CA LYS A 112 9.38 4.08 31.72
C LYS A 112 9.56 5.52 31.23
N ALA A 113 10.16 5.67 30.05
CA ALA A 113 10.26 6.97 29.37
C ALA A 113 8.85 7.46 28.96
N LYS A 114 8.63 8.77 29.03
CA LYS A 114 7.36 9.41 28.64
C LYS A 114 7.58 10.31 27.43
N GLY A 115 6.54 10.60 26.66
CA GLY A 115 6.67 11.40 25.44
C GLY A 115 6.96 10.55 24.21
N GLY A 116 7.73 11.09 23.26
CA GLY A 116 8.06 10.39 22.01
C GLY A 116 6.84 10.01 21.17
N ILE A 117 6.93 8.92 20.40
CA ILE A 117 5.80 8.34 19.65
C ILE A 117 5.42 7.00 20.28
N GLY A 118 4.19 6.91 20.77
CA GLY A 118 3.67 5.72 21.43
C GLY A 118 2.40 5.18 20.77
N LEU A 119 2.36 3.87 20.57
CA LEU A 119 1.17 3.13 20.17
C LEU A 119 0.38 2.70 21.41
N VAL A 120 -0.92 2.97 21.41
CA VAL A 120 -1.85 2.59 22.49
C VAL A 120 -3.03 1.86 21.88
N ILE A 121 -3.34 0.67 22.38
CA ILE A 121 -4.53 -0.09 21.96
C ILE A 121 -5.21 -0.63 23.22
N ASN A 122 -6.52 -0.39 23.31
CA ASN A 122 -7.36 -0.83 24.42
C ASN A 122 -8.54 -1.63 23.87
N ASN A 123 -8.92 -2.70 24.58
CA ASN A 123 -10.10 -3.49 24.28
C ASN A 123 -11.29 -2.93 25.06
N VAL A 124 -12.36 -2.63 24.34
CA VAL A 124 -13.61 -2.12 24.90
C VAL A 124 -14.60 -3.27 24.98
N ASN A 125 -14.73 -3.89 26.17
CA ASN A 125 -15.72 -4.93 26.40
C ASN A 125 -17.14 -4.35 26.27
N ALA A 126 -17.93 -4.88 25.33
CA ALA A 126 -19.29 -4.43 25.05
C ALA A 126 -20.30 -4.70 26.20
N SER A 127 -19.92 -5.49 27.22
CA SER A 127 -20.84 -5.97 28.26
C SER A 127 -20.98 -5.06 29.48
N ASP A 128 -20.13 -4.04 29.69
CA ASP A 128 -20.21 -3.18 30.87
C ASP A 128 -19.84 -1.72 30.57
N ARG A 129 -20.85 -0.84 30.44
CA ARG A 129 -20.70 0.62 30.27
C ARG A 129 -19.94 1.32 31.41
N ASN A 130 -19.72 0.64 32.55
CA ASN A 130 -19.01 1.16 33.73
C ASN A 130 -17.67 0.47 34.01
N SER A 131 -17.23 -0.49 33.17
CA SER A 131 -15.92 -1.13 33.34
C SER A 131 -14.82 -0.26 32.69
N ARG A 132 -13.69 -0.05 33.38
CA ARG A 132 -12.52 0.61 32.75
C ARG A 132 -12.07 -0.26 31.57
N PRO A 133 -11.79 0.32 30.39
CA PRO A 133 -11.30 -0.44 29.25
C PRO A 133 -10.06 -1.25 29.67
N SER A 134 -10.07 -2.55 29.39
CA SER A 134 -8.92 -3.39 29.67
C SER A 134 -7.86 -3.09 28.62
N HIS A 135 -6.68 -2.66 29.07
CA HIS A 135 -5.53 -2.45 28.19
C HIS A 135 -5.22 -3.76 27.46
N VAL A 136 -5.12 -3.70 26.12
CA VAL A 136 -4.47 -4.77 25.37
C VAL A 136 -3.00 -4.68 25.76
N ILE A 137 -2.37 -5.81 26.07
CA ILE A 137 -0.96 -5.83 26.46
C ILE A 137 -0.16 -5.42 25.22
N THR A 138 0.31 -4.17 25.19
CA THR A 138 1.25 -3.63 24.18
C THR A 138 2.68 -3.58 24.73
N SER A 139 2.96 -4.36 25.78
CA SER A 139 4.25 -4.44 26.47
C SER A 139 4.67 -5.89 26.46
N GLU A 140 5.48 -6.28 25.46
CA GLU A 140 6.06 -7.61 25.16
C GLU A 140 6.26 -7.75 23.64
N TRP A 141 6.80 -6.72 23.00
CA TRP A 141 7.11 -6.83 21.58
C TRP A 141 8.40 -7.63 21.35
N SER A 142 8.43 -8.35 20.23
CA SER A 142 9.61 -9.03 19.72
C SER A 142 9.84 -8.68 18.26
N VAL A 143 11.09 -8.65 17.82
CA VAL A 143 11.44 -8.39 16.42
C VAL A 143 10.99 -9.58 15.57
N LYS A 144 10.10 -9.31 14.62
CA LYS A 144 9.58 -10.28 13.66
C LYS A 144 10.46 -10.32 12.42
N ASP A 145 10.74 -9.15 11.85
CA ASP A 145 11.53 -9.00 10.63
C ASP A 145 12.17 -7.61 10.53
N VAL A 146 13.12 -7.45 9.62
CA VAL A 146 13.81 -6.20 9.31
C VAL A 146 14.07 -6.09 7.81
N ASP A 147 13.90 -4.89 7.26
CA ASP A 147 14.28 -4.58 5.88
C ASP A 147 15.21 -3.37 5.87
N SER A 148 16.23 -3.42 5.03
CA SER A 148 17.36 -2.50 5.10
C SER A 148 17.88 -2.17 3.72
N ASP A 149 17.32 -1.12 3.12
CA ASP A 149 18.00 -0.31 2.14
C ASP A 149 18.54 0.97 2.82
N SER A 150 19.74 0.89 3.38
CA SER A 150 20.37 2.04 4.06
C SER A 150 20.48 3.31 3.21
N ILE A 151 20.30 3.22 1.89
CA ILE A 151 20.30 4.38 1.00
C ILE A 151 18.93 5.07 1.07
N ASP A 152 17.85 4.32 0.94
CA ASP A 152 16.50 4.86 0.73
C ASP A 152 15.52 4.62 1.89
N ALA A 153 15.56 3.47 2.55
CA ALA A 153 14.66 3.14 3.64
C ALA A 153 15.17 2.00 4.54
N VAL A 154 15.00 2.14 5.85
CA VAL A 154 15.21 1.05 6.81
C VAL A 154 13.95 0.83 7.63
N GLN A 155 13.62 -0.42 7.92
CA GLN A 155 12.37 -0.82 8.56
C GLN A 155 12.59 -1.93 9.58
N VAL A 156 11.85 -1.86 10.68
CA VAL A 156 11.75 -2.92 11.69
C VAL A 156 10.28 -3.27 11.90
N GLU A 157 9.99 -4.57 11.84
CA GLU A 157 8.69 -5.12 12.20
C GLU A 157 8.75 -5.75 13.60
N LEU A 158 7.89 -5.27 14.48
CA LEU A 158 7.66 -5.83 15.79
C LEU A 158 6.37 -6.64 15.80
N SER A 159 6.35 -7.74 16.56
CA SER A 159 5.16 -8.55 16.78
C SER A 159 4.87 -8.76 18.27
N CYS A 160 3.60 -8.78 18.62
CA CYS A 160 3.11 -9.07 19.96
C CYS A 160 1.76 -9.80 19.86
N THR A 161 1.52 -10.78 20.72
CA THR A 161 0.23 -11.47 20.82
C THR A 161 -0.41 -11.14 22.16
N SER A 162 -1.66 -10.69 22.13
CA SER A 162 -2.44 -10.39 23.33
C SER A 162 -3.78 -11.10 23.29
N GLY A 163 -3.90 -12.20 24.04
CA GLY A 163 -5.09 -13.04 24.05
C GLY A 163 -5.33 -13.67 22.68
N THR A 164 -6.39 -13.26 21.98
CA THR A 164 -6.73 -13.74 20.63
C THR A 164 -6.28 -12.79 19.51
N LEU A 165 -5.61 -11.70 19.85
CA LEU A 165 -5.16 -10.69 18.89
C LEU A 165 -3.67 -10.84 18.62
N ASP A 166 -3.30 -10.93 17.35
CA ASP A 166 -1.92 -10.76 16.90
C ASP A 166 -1.74 -9.33 16.39
N LEU A 167 -0.74 -8.65 16.92
CA LEU A 167 -0.39 -7.28 16.57
C LEU A 167 0.96 -7.27 15.87
N THR A 168 1.04 -6.59 14.73
CA THR A 168 2.30 -6.25 14.06
C THR A 168 2.44 -4.73 14.05
N TYR A 169 3.57 -4.22 14.54
CA TYR A 169 3.90 -2.80 14.55
C TYR A 169 5.13 -2.57 13.70
N ILE A 170 4.99 -1.77 12.65
CA ILE A 170 6.01 -1.52 11.65
C ILE A 170 6.50 -0.09 11.83
N VAL A 171 7.82 0.08 11.95
CA VAL A 171 8.48 1.38 12.05
C VAL A 171 9.49 1.50 10.93
N SER A 172 9.31 2.51 10.07
CA SER A 172 10.14 2.73 8.89
C SER A 172 10.74 4.13 8.92
N LEU A 173 12.02 4.24 8.57
CA LEU A 173 12.76 5.49 8.47
C LEU A 173 13.19 5.72 7.02
N TYR A 174 12.94 6.93 6.54
CA TYR A 174 13.34 7.43 5.23
C TYR A 174 14.24 8.67 5.40
N PRO A 175 14.93 9.13 4.34
CA PRO A 175 15.76 10.32 4.36
C PRO A 175 15.11 11.57 4.98
N LEU A 176 13.82 11.81 4.72
CA LEU A 176 13.14 13.05 5.15
C LEU A 176 11.86 12.80 5.97
N SER A 177 11.55 11.54 6.27
CA SER A 177 10.31 11.17 6.94
C SER A 177 10.44 9.87 7.71
N MET A 178 9.49 9.60 8.59
CA MET A 178 9.32 8.29 9.19
C MET A 178 7.85 7.88 9.14
N ALA A 179 7.60 6.58 9.15
CA ALA A 179 6.26 6.02 9.15
C ALA A 179 6.11 5.02 10.30
N THR A 180 4.89 4.96 10.84
CA THR A 180 4.47 3.92 11.77
C THR A 180 3.18 3.32 11.24
N ALA A 181 3.06 2.00 11.31
CA ALA A 181 1.86 1.28 10.93
C ALA A 181 1.57 0.18 11.95
N VAL A 182 0.30 -0.06 12.22
CA VAL A 182 -0.14 -1.15 13.10
C VAL A 182 -1.15 -2.01 12.37
N ILE A 183 -0.93 -3.32 12.40
CA ILE A 183 -1.80 -4.34 11.85
C ILE A 183 -2.31 -5.16 13.04
N VAL A 184 -3.63 -5.31 13.14
CA VAL A 184 -4.27 -6.11 14.19
C VAL A 184 -5.07 -7.22 13.53
N LYS A 185 -4.72 -8.47 13.86
CA LYS A 185 -5.36 -9.68 13.37
C LYS A 185 -6.08 -10.37 14.52
N ASN A 186 -7.38 -10.65 14.38
CA ASN A 186 -8.16 -11.32 15.40
C ASN A 186 -8.29 -12.82 15.08
N ASN A 187 -7.53 -13.66 15.78
CA ASN A 187 -7.59 -15.12 15.64
C ASN A 187 -8.67 -15.75 16.55
N GLY A 188 -9.45 -14.95 17.28
CA GLY A 188 -10.50 -15.42 18.16
C GLY A 188 -11.81 -15.69 17.43
N GLY A 189 -12.75 -16.40 18.06
CA GLY A 189 -14.05 -16.73 17.47
C GLY A 189 -15.12 -15.63 17.52
N LYS A 190 -14.82 -14.43 18.04
CA LYS A 190 -15.76 -13.31 18.19
C LYS A 190 -15.12 -12.00 17.78
N ALA A 191 -15.91 -11.07 17.24
CA ALA A 191 -15.45 -9.72 16.94
C ALA A 191 -15.01 -8.99 18.21
N VAL A 192 -13.96 -8.17 18.09
CA VAL A 192 -13.38 -7.39 19.19
C VAL A 192 -13.44 -5.91 18.87
N ASN A 193 -13.88 -5.09 19.82
CA ASN A 193 -13.93 -3.64 19.68
C ASN A 193 -12.67 -3.02 20.26
N LEU A 194 -11.93 -2.29 19.44
CA LEU A 194 -10.66 -1.69 19.80
C LEU A 194 -10.74 -0.17 19.70
N THR A 195 -10.28 0.50 20.76
CA THR A 195 -9.88 1.91 20.68
C THR A 195 -8.37 1.94 20.65
N GLY A 196 -7.79 2.78 19.80
CA GLY A 196 -6.34 2.90 19.74
C GLY A 196 -5.90 4.22 19.17
N ALA A 197 -4.66 4.61 19.45
CA ALA A 197 -4.07 5.82 18.92
C ALA A 197 -2.55 5.67 18.82
N ILE A 198 -1.97 6.36 17.84
CA ILE A 198 -0.55 6.63 17.76
C ILE A 198 -0.39 8.11 18.10
N LEU A 199 0.19 8.39 19.27
CA LEU A 199 0.35 9.73 19.80
C LEU A 199 1.82 10.14 19.76
N SER A 200 2.09 11.31 19.17
CA SER A 200 3.43 11.86 18.99
C SER A 200 3.58 13.14 19.81
N HIS A 201 4.61 13.19 20.64
CA HIS A 201 4.99 14.39 21.40
C HIS A 201 6.10 15.12 20.64
N PHE A 202 5.74 16.21 19.97
CA PHE A 202 6.68 17.01 19.21
C PHE A 202 7.31 18.09 20.07
N LYS A 203 8.60 18.30 19.89
CA LYS A 203 9.40 19.32 20.57
C LYS A 203 9.37 20.63 19.78
N PHE A 204 9.02 21.71 20.46
CA PHE A 204 8.93 23.07 19.92
C PHE A 204 9.88 24.01 20.64
N LYS A 205 10.40 25.02 19.95
CA LYS A 205 11.35 25.97 20.56
C LYS A 205 10.70 26.90 21.57
N LYS A 206 9.47 27.36 21.31
CA LYS A 206 8.74 28.30 22.19
C LYS A 206 7.24 28.05 22.09
N ARG A 207 6.52 28.37 23.18
CA ARG A 207 5.04 28.38 23.24
C ARG A 207 4.41 29.36 22.25
N SER A 208 5.05 30.50 22.01
CA SER A 208 4.60 31.50 21.03
C SER A 208 5.07 31.11 19.63
N GLY A 209 4.15 31.09 18.65
CA GLY A 209 4.46 30.69 17.28
C GLY A 209 4.30 29.19 17.01
N THR A 210 3.69 28.44 17.94
CA THR A 210 3.27 27.05 17.74
C THR A 210 1.85 26.99 17.21
N GLY A 211 1.62 26.22 16.15
CA GLY A 211 0.29 26.05 15.58
C GLY A 211 0.09 24.74 14.83
N ILE A 212 -1.15 24.46 14.47
CA ILE A 212 -1.50 23.43 13.48
C ILE A 212 -2.27 24.06 12.33
N GLN A 213 -1.90 23.71 11.10
CA GLN A 213 -2.55 24.14 9.88
C GLN A 213 -3.17 22.94 9.15
N GLY A 214 -4.25 23.19 8.39
CA GLY A 214 -4.92 22.18 7.58
C GLY A 214 -6.14 21.54 8.24
N LEU A 215 -6.58 22.05 9.40
CA LEU A 215 -7.80 21.61 10.08
C LEU A 215 -9.00 22.54 9.86
N GLN A 216 -8.89 23.52 8.95
CA GLN A 216 -10.01 24.43 8.65
C GLN A 216 -11.22 23.65 8.10
N GLY A 217 -12.42 24.02 8.54
CA GLY A 217 -13.67 23.35 8.20
C GLY A 217 -13.90 22.03 8.95
N CYS A 218 -12.96 21.56 9.76
CA CYS A 218 -13.12 20.33 10.51
C CYS A 218 -13.98 20.53 11.76
N SER A 219 -14.88 19.59 12.01
CA SER A 219 -15.58 19.48 13.29
C SER A 219 -14.61 19.01 14.38
N TYR A 220 -14.74 19.57 15.58
CA TYR A 220 -13.97 19.17 16.74
C TYR A 220 -14.78 19.27 18.03
N CYS A 221 -14.37 18.53 19.04
CA CYS A 221 -14.86 18.66 20.41
C CYS A 221 -13.71 18.54 21.42
N THR A 222 -13.90 19.10 22.61
CA THR A 222 -12.95 18.94 23.72
C THR A 222 -13.04 17.51 24.24
N HIS A 223 -11.92 16.80 24.23
CA HIS A 223 -11.87 15.37 24.58
C HIS A 223 -10.48 14.98 25.07
N PRO A 224 -10.37 14.17 26.14
CA PRO A 224 -9.07 13.73 26.66
C PRO A 224 -8.37 12.73 25.70
N PRO A 225 -7.04 12.58 25.80
CA PRO A 225 -6.34 11.51 25.11
C PRO A 225 -6.71 10.14 25.71
N LEU A 226 -6.43 9.07 24.96
CA LEU A 226 -6.41 7.73 25.54
C LEU A 226 -5.32 7.65 26.61
N SER A 227 -5.63 7.02 27.76
CA SER A 227 -4.62 6.81 28.79
C SER A 227 -3.52 5.89 28.28
N SER A 228 -2.27 6.30 28.48
CA SER A 228 -1.09 5.68 27.90
C SER A 228 0.06 5.62 28.90
N PRO A 229 0.89 4.56 28.90
CA PRO A 229 2.14 4.57 29.66
C PRO A 229 3.13 5.65 29.18
N PHE A 230 2.95 6.16 27.96
CA PHE A 230 3.83 7.18 27.34
C PHE A 230 3.31 8.61 27.53
N GLU A 231 2.20 8.82 28.23
CA GLU A 231 1.59 10.14 28.41
C GLU A 231 2.46 11.06 29.27
N ILE A 232 2.71 12.28 28.80
CA ILE A 232 3.38 13.32 29.61
C ILE A 232 2.37 14.00 30.54
N LEU A 233 1.22 14.40 29.98
CA LEU A 233 0.07 14.87 30.74
C LEU A 233 -0.95 13.76 30.85
N SER A 234 -1.41 13.51 32.07
CA SER A 234 -2.53 12.59 32.26
C SER A 234 -3.81 13.10 31.58
N PRO A 235 -4.76 12.22 31.19
CA PRO A 235 -6.05 12.61 30.64
C PRO A 235 -6.77 13.67 31.50
N ALA A 236 -6.71 13.54 32.83
CA ALA A 236 -7.27 14.54 33.74
C ALA A 236 -6.51 15.87 33.71
N GLU A 237 -5.18 15.84 33.62
CA GLU A 237 -4.38 17.06 33.46
C GLU A 237 -4.65 17.75 32.14
N THR A 238 -4.85 17.04 31.02
CA THR A 238 -5.13 17.68 29.72
C THR A 238 -6.42 18.49 29.72
N MET A 239 -7.40 18.10 30.55
CA MET A 239 -8.74 18.70 30.57
C MET A 239 -8.90 19.88 31.55
N LYS A 240 -7.87 20.22 32.35
CA LYS A 240 -7.99 21.40 33.24
C LYS A 240 -7.97 22.69 32.43
N THR A 241 -8.78 23.68 32.77
CA THR A 241 -8.75 25.00 32.14
C THR A 241 -7.49 25.78 32.56
N GLU A 242 -6.92 26.56 31.64
CA GLU A 242 -5.88 27.55 31.94
C GLU A 242 -6.54 28.93 32.03
N ASP A 243 -6.24 29.69 33.09
CA ASP A 243 -6.71 31.07 33.19
C ASP A 243 -6.01 31.93 32.13
N PRO A 244 -6.76 32.71 31.32
CA PRO A 244 -6.15 33.55 30.30
C PRO A 244 -5.27 34.62 30.94
N ALA A 245 -4.05 34.80 30.42
CA ALA A 245 -3.26 35.97 30.74
C ALA A 245 -4.00 37.24 30.27
N TRP A 246 -3.92 38.32 31.06
CA TRP A 246 -4.66 39.61 30.97
C TRP A 246 -4.71 40.29 29.57
N PHE A 247 -4.00 39.80 28.54
CA PHE A 247 -3.95 40.37 27.19
C PHE A 247 -4.14 39.34 26.05
N SER A 248 -4.87 38.24 26.25
CA SER A 248 -5.15 37.27 25.17
C SER A 248 -6.40 37.62 24.35
N PHE A 249 -6.30 38.60 23.45
CA PHE A 249 -7.40 39.07 22.57
C PHE A 249 -7.89 38.03 21.53
N THR A 250 -7.33 36.82 21.50
CA THR A 250 -7.70 35.71 20.60
C THR A 250 -7.98 34.39 21.36
N TRP A 251 -8.20 34.46 22.67
CA TRP A 251 -8.50 33.27 23.49
C TRP A 251 -9.98 32.93 23.48
N GLU A 252 -10.32 31.76 22.94
CA GLU A 252 -11.61 31.12 23.16
C GLU A 252 -11.49 30.04 24.25
N PRO A 253 -12.29 30.09 25.33
CA PRO A 253 -12.32 29.04 26.33
C PRO A 253 -12.77 27.71 25.71
N GLU A 254 -12.16 26.61 26.15
CA GLU A 254 -12.61 25.28 25.72
C GLU A 254 -14.05 25.04 26.12
N LYS A 255 -14.87 24.61 25.15
CA LYS A 255 -16.26 24.26 25.40
C LYS A 255 -16.33 22.98 26.24
N LYS A 256 -17.47 22.76 26.89
CA LYS A 256 -17.69 21.53 27.66
C LYS A 256 -17.49 20.29 26.77
N PRO A 257 -16.97 19.18 27.32
CA PRO A 257 -16.81 17.93 26.56
C PRO A 257 -18.11 17.52 25.87
N GLY A 258 -18.00 17.02 24.64
CA GLY A 258 -19.14 16.59 23.83
C GLY A 258 -19.88 17.69 23.06
N VAL A 259 -19.51 18.97 23.23
CA VAL A 259 -20.01 20.06 22.38
C VAL A 259 -19.13 20.16 21.13
N TRP A 260 -19.76 20.00 19.96
CA TRP A 260 -19.10 20.07 18.66
C TRP A 260 -19.02 21.51 18.15
N THR A 261 -17.91 21.86 17.51
CA THR A 261 -17.66 23.17 16.88
C THR A 261 -16.86 22.96 15.60
N THR A 262 -17.00 23.86 14.63
CA THR A 262 -16.21 23.84 13.39
C THR A 262 -14.99 24.74 13.52
N GLN A 263 -13.87 24.30 12.98
CA GLN A 263 -12.62 25.05 12.97
C GLN A 263 -12.63 26.09 11.85
N ASP A 264 -12.93 27.34 12.18
CA ASP A 264 -13.15 28.38 11.16
C ASP A 264 -11.85 29.06 10.70
N VAL A 265 -10.82 29.07 11.56
CA VAL A 265 -9.52 29.69 11.25
C VAL A 265 -8.55 28.69 10.62
N PRO A 266 -7.69 29.12 9.67
CA PRO A 266 -6.77 28.25 8.94
C PRO A 266 -5.65 27.65 9.80
N ILE A 267 -5.32 28.31 10.91
CA ILE A 267 -4.26 27.89 11.85
C ILE A 267 -4.84 27.86 13.26
N THR A 268 -4.79 26.69 13.88
CA THR A 268 -5.08 26.51 15.31
C THR A 268 -3.85 26.90 16.11
N ILE A 269 -3.90 28.03 16.82
CA ILE A 269 -2.81 28.52 17.67
C ILE A 269 -2.72 27.66 18.93
N LEU A 270 -1.58 26.99 19.13
CA LEU A 270 -1.36 26.06 20.25
C LEU A 270 -0.66 26.71 21.45
N LYS A 271 -0.65 28.05 21.51
CA LYS A 271 -0.07 28.80 22.62
C LYS A 271 -0.70 28.39 23.94
N ASN A 272 -2.03 28.43 24.04
CA ASN A 272 -2.72 28.13 25.29
C ASN A 272 -2.99 26.64 25.43
N LYS A 273 -3.26 26.22 26.65
CA LYS A 273 -3.65 24.84 26.89
C LYS A 273 -4.92 24.49 26.13
N LEU A 274 -4.89 23.34 25.48
CA LEU A 274 -6.03 22.78 24.76
C LEU A 274 -5.94 21.26 24.68
N SER A 275 -7.09 20.60 24.55
CA SER A 275 -7.21 19.16 24.33
C SER A 275 -8.47 18.90 23.47
N ARG A 276 -8.25 18.58 22.19
CA ARG A 276 -9.31 18.49 21.20
C ARG A 276 -9.15 17.23 20.37
N VAL A 277 -10.29 16.63 20.00
CA VAL A 277 -10.38 15.65 18.92
C VAL A 277 -11.08 16.30 17.75
N TYR A 278 -10.39 16.36 16.62
CA TYR A 278 -10.95 16.75 15.33
C TYR A 278 -11.42 15.48 14.63
N SER A 279 -12.72 15.41 14.40
CA SER A 279 -13.34 14.29 13.72
C SER A 279 -14.78 14.60 13.36
N VAL A 280 -15.46 13.63 12.77
CA VAL A 280 -16.88 13.72 12.47
C VAL A 280 -17.67 13.30 13.71
N PRO A 281 -18.76 14.01 14.07
CA PRO A 281 -19.62 13.59 15.17
C PRO A 281 -20.08 12.13 15.01
N PRO A 282 -20.06 11.29 16.06
CA PRO A 282 -20.46 9.89 15.95
C PRO A 282 -21.87 9.66 15.38
N SER A 283 -22.81 10.58 15.64
CA SER A 283 -24.15 10.55 15.04
C SER A 283 -24.11 10.70 13.52
N GLU A 284 -23.19 11.50 12.99
CA GLU A 284 -23.02 11.71 11.56
C GLU A 284 -22.24 10.58 10.89
N ARG A 285 -21.31 9.92 11.61
CA ARG A 285 -20.62 8.73 11.11
C ARG A 285 -21.52 7.51 10.89
N SER A 286 -22.69 7.51 11.53
CA SER A 286 -23.69 6.46 11.31
C SER A 286 -24.44 6.61 9.97
N LYS A 287 -24.28 7.75 9.28
CA LYS A 287 -24.82 7.94 7.93
C LYS A 287 -23.99 7.13 6.92
N GLN A 288 -24.65 6.70 5.85
CA GLN A 288 -24.00 6.00 4.74
C GLN A 288 -22.88 6.81 4.08
N PHE A 289 -23.02 8.15 4.04
CA PHE A 289 -22.01 9.07 3.54
C PHE A 289 -21.83 10.22 4.51
N TYR A 290 -20.57 10.57 4.78
CA TYR A 290 -20.21 11.73 5.56
C TYR A 290 -18.81 12.21 5.18
N THR A 291 -18.56 13.50 5.33
CA THR A 291 -17.25 14.10 5.06
C THR A 291 -16.31 13.74 6.20
N THR A 292 -15.23 13.01 5.91
CA THR A 292 -14.22 12.68 6.92
C THR A 292 -13.31 13.88 7.22
N ALA A 293 -12.61 13.84 8.37
CA ALA A 293 -11.54 14.79 8.63
C ALA A 293 -10.46 14.72 7.52
N PRO A 294 -9.59 15.73 7.37
CA PRO A 294 -8.49 15.69 6.42
C PRO A 294 -7.50 14.58 6.78
N THR A 295 -6.91 13.97 5.76
CA THR A 295 -5.88 12.92 5.92
C THR A 295 -4.50 13.52 6.21
N LYS A 296 -4.32 14.83 5.97
CA LYS A 296 -3.07 15.56 6.17
C LYS A 296 -3.30 16.84 6.97
N TYR A 297 -2.36 17.15 7.86
CA TYR A 297 -2.25 18.44 8.54
C TYR A 297 -0.78 18.74 8.85
N GLU A 298 -0.47 19.99 9.17
CA GLU A 298 0.90 20.43 9.40
C GLU A 298 1.04 21.02 10.80
N THR A 299 2.10 20.65 11.50
CA THR A 299 2.52 21.30 12.74
C THR A 299 3.49 22.42 12.39
N LEU A 300 3.38 23.57 13.04
CA LEU A 300 4.14 24.79 12.72
C LEU A 300 4.94 25.27 13.93
N ASP A 301 6.27 25.31 13.83
CA ASP A 301 7.20 25.90 14.81
C ASP A 301 7.87 27.14 14.20
N GLN A 302 7.24 28.31 14.35
CA GLN A 302 7.86 29.56 13.88
C GLN A 302 9.21 29.86 14.57
N GLY A 303 9.46 29.31 15.77
CA GLY A 303 10.71 29.56 16.49
C GLY A 303 11.92 28.86 15.85
N ARG A 304 11.71 27.65 15.31
CA ARG A 304 12.71 26.91 14.53
C ARG A 304 12.57 27.12 13.03
N GLU A 305 11.53 27.85 12.64
CA GLU A 305 11.04 27.96 11.26
C GLU A 305 10.57 26.63 10.68
N LEU A 306 10.44 25.57 11.51
CA LEU A 306 10.11 24.20 11.10
C LEU A 306 8.62 23.97 10.92
N PHE A 307 8.27 23.10 9.98
CA PHE A 307 6.96 22.48 9.94
C PHE A 307 7.08 20.97 9.70
N PHE A 308 6.21 20.19 10.32
CA PHE A 308 6.11 18.75 10.08
C PHE A 308 4.72 18.40 9.58
N ARG A 309 4.67 17.78 8.41
CA ARG A 309 3.44 17.24 7.85
C ARG A 309 3.12 15.90 8.50
N VAL A 310 1.94 15.80 9.09
CA VAL A 310 1.40 14.57 9.67
C VAL A 310 0.34 14.02 8.73
N ILE A 311 0.49 12.76 8.35
CA ILE A 311 -0.44 12.05 7.46
C ILE A 311 -0.98 10.83 8.16
N ARG A 312 -2.30 10.75 8.23
CA ARG A 312 -3.03 9.62 8.79
C ARG A 312 -3.74 8.83 7.71
N ILE A 313 -3.76 7.51 7.88
CA ILE A 313 -4.51 6.57 7.07
C ILE A 313 -5.09 5.51 7.98
N GLY A 314 -6.33 5.10 7.74
CA GLY A 314 -7.05 4.13 8.56
C GLY A 314 -7.75 4.74 9.77
N PHE A 315 -7.01 5.44 10.64
CA PHE A 315 -7.61 6.13 11.80
C PHE A 315 -8.43 7.34 11.38
N GLU A 316 -9.64 7.51 11.91
CA GLU A 316 -10.54 8.61 11.57
C GLU A 316 -10.37 9.87 12.44
N ASP A 317 -9.90 9.71 13.67
CA ASP A 317 -9.81 10.81 14.64
C ASP A 317 -8.40 11.43 14.64
N ILE A 318 -8.33 12.76 14.71
CA ILE A 318 -7.09 13.50 14.95
C ILE A 318 -7.16 14.06 16.37
N TYR A 319 -6.24 13.63 17.22
CA TYR A 319 -6.08 14.20 18.55
C TYR A 319 -5.03 15.31 18.51
N VAL A 320 -5.34 16.45 19.12
CA VAL A 320 -4.41 17.57 19.30
C VAL A 320 -4.50 18.06 20.74
N SER A 321 -3.37 18.18 21.40
CA SER A 321 -3.27 18.89 22.67
C SER A 321 -2.03 19.73 22.82
N SER A 322 -2.21 20.81 23.57
CA SER A 322 -1.16 21.71 24.01
C SER A 322 -1.12 21.73 25.54
N PRO A 323 0.06 21.62 26.17
CA PRO A 323 0.21 21.77 27.62
C PRO A 323 0.00 23.21 28.12
N GLY A 324 0.04 24.22 27.24
CA GLY A 324 0.02 25.62 27.66
C GLY A 324 1.14 25.94 28.67
N SER A 325 0.82 26.61 29.77
CA SER A 325 1.79 26.92 30.84
C SER A 325 2.31 25.69 31.60
N LEU A 326 1.62 24.55 31.53
CA LEU A 326 2.03 23.33 32.23
C LEU A 326 3.29 22.69 31.63
N SER A 327 3.75 23.10 30.45
CA SER A 327 4.97 22.55 29.84
C SER A 327 6.18 22.72 30.76
N LYS A 328 6.25 23.83 31.51
CA LYS A 328 7.33 24.16 32.45
C LYS A 328 7.49 23.16 33.59
N LYS A 329 6.45 22.37 33.90
CA LYS A 329 6.53 21.29 34.90
C LYS A 329 7.41 20.14 34.42
N TYR A 330 7.56 19.98 33.11
CA TYR A 330 8.19 18.82 32.47
C TYR A 330 9.54 19.15 31.83
N GLY A 331 9.87 20.43 31.65
CA GLY A 331 11.19 20.88 31.23
C GLY A 331 11.16 22.30 30.67
N GLU A 332 12.30 22.75 30.17
CA GLU A 332 12.47 24.10 29.58
C GLU A 332 11.90 24.21 28.16
N ASP A 333 11.89 23.11 27.42
CA ASP A 333 11.38 23.09 26.06
C ASP A 333 9.85 23.04 26.02
N TYR A 334 9.28 23.58 24.94
CA TYR A 334 7.86 23.46 24.69
C TYR A 334 7.55 22.17 23.93
N PHE A 335 6.35 21.63 24.08
CA PHE A 335 5.91 20.46 23.35
C PHE A 335 4.42 20.47 23.10
N ILE A 336 3.97 19.72 22.11
CA ILE A 336 2.55 19.43 21.86
C ILE A 336 2.39 17.92 21.72
N CYS A 337 1.18 17.41 21.95
CA CYS A 337 0.84 16.03 21.62
C CYS A 337 -0.15 16.06 20.46
N THR A 338 0.17 15.36 19.38
CA THR A 338 -0.74 15.21 18.25
C THR A 338 -0.66 13.80 17.71
N GLY A 339 -1.74 13.30 17.14
CA GLY A 339 -1.75 11.92 16.69
C GLY A 339 -3.05 11.54 16.00
N SER A 340 -3.07 10.30 15.52
CA SER A 340 -4.27 9.73 14.91
C SER A 340 -4.75 8.53 15.70
N GLY A 341 -6.05 8.31 15.74
CA GLY A 341 -6.64 7.22 16.50
C GLY A 341 -8.11 6.95 16.18
N SER A 342 -8.66 6.02 16.95
CA SER A 342 -10.08 5.73 17.10
C SER A 342 -10.42 5.96 18.57
N LEU A 343 -10.66 7.22 18.92
CA LEU A 343 -10.94 7.68 20.28
C LEU A 343 -12.45 7.71 20.55
N LEU A 344 -13.23 8.13 19.56
CA LEU A 344 -14.67 8.38 19.72
C LEU A 344 -15.53 7.16 19.37
N VAL A 345 -15.15 6.45 18.30
CA VAL A 345 -15.84 5.25 17.81
C VAL A 345 -14.84 4.10 17.79
N PRO A 346 -15.07 2.98 18.53
CA PRO A 346 -14.17 1.83 18.47
C PRO A 346 -14.18 1.16 17.09
N VAL A 347 -13.02 0.65 16.68
CA VAL A 347 -12.86 -0.17 15.48
C VAL A 347 -13.29 -1.60 15.80
N VAL A 348 -14.15 -2.19 14.97
CA VAL A 348 -14.57 -3.60 15.11
C VAL A 348 -13.64 -4.48 14.28
N VAL A 349 -12.92 -5.39 14.93
CA VAL A 349 -12.03 -6.36 14.27
C VAL A 349 -12.67 -7.75 14.28
N ASN A 350 -13.04 -8.24 13.10
CA ASN A 350 -13.70 -9.53 12.92
C ASN A 350 -12.71 -10.71 13.00
N PRO A 351 -13.16 -11.91 13.43
CA PRO A 351 -12.40 -13.15 13.38
C PRO A 351 -11.83 -13.48 12.01
N VAL A 352 -10.59 -13.99 11.99
CA VAL A 352 -9.97 -14.59 10.80
C VAL A 352 -10.61 -15.96 10.57
N GLN A 353 -11.25 -16.16 9.42
CA GLN A 353 -11.75 -17.47 9.01
C GLN A 353 -10.55 -18.39 8.72
N GLN A 354 -10.38 -19.46 9.51
CA GLN A 354 -9.32 -20.45 9.29
C GLN A 354 -9.72 -21.40 8.15
N HIS A 355 -9.01 -21.35 7.02
CA HIS A 355 -8.90 -22.52 6.14
C HIS A 355 -7.76 -23.40 6.66
N THR A 356 -8.11 -24.59 7.16
CA THR A 356 -7.17 -25.58 7.70
C THR A 356 -6.27 -26.16 6.62
N SER A 357 -4.97 -26.15 6.88
CA SER A 357 -3.89 -26.77 6.10
C SER A 357 -4.11 -28.27 5.85
N ILE A 358 -3.86 -28.74 4.62
CA ILE A 358 -3.76 -30.18 4.30
C ILE A 358 -2.47 -30.48 3.53
N ASN A 359 -1.60 -31.23 4.21
CA ASN A 359 -0.58 -32.19 3.73
C ASN A 359 -0.10 -32.11 2.28
N THR A 360 1.19 -31.75 2.14
CA THR A 360 2.00 -31.92 0.93
C THR A 360 2.25 -33.41 0.64
N LYS A 361 1.65 -33.95 -0.42
CA LYS A 361 2.22 -35.09 -1.15
C LYS A 361 2.60 -34.62 -2.57
N LYS A 362 3.91 -34.57 -2.83
CA LYS A 362 4.49 -34.37 -4.16
C LYS A 362 3.92 -35.42 -5.12
N ARG A 363 3.34 -34.96 -6.23
CA ARG A 363 3.14 -35.76 -7.45
C ARG A 363 3.60 -34.93 -8.65
N TYR A 364 4.56 -35.50 -9.36
CA TYR A 364 5.02 -35.09 -10.69
C TYR A 364 3.88 -35.25 -11.71
N PHE A 365 3.79 -34.31 -12.66
CA PHE A 365 3.12 -34.51 -13.95
C PHE A 365 3.96 -33.85 -15.07
N PRO A 366 3.99 -34.45 -16.27
CA PRO A 366 4.86 -34.07 -17.38
C PRO A 366 4.27 -32.90 -18.18
N LEU A 367 5.12 -31.99 -18.66
CA LEU A 367 4.76 -30.94 -19.61
C LEU A 367 4.82 -31.48 -21.06
N PRO A 368 3.87 -31.14 -21.95
CA PRO A 368 4.01 -31.40 -23.37
C PRO A 368 4.96 -30.35 -23.98
N GLY A 369 6.10 -30.82 -24.49
CA GLY A 369 7.00 -30.01 -25.29
C GLY A 369 6.36 -29.65 -26.63
N VAL A 370 6.45 -28.38 -27.01
CA VAL A 370 6.24 -27.93 -28.39
C VAL A 370 7.53 -27.23 -28.82
N ALA A 371 8.17 -27.81 -29.82
CA ALA A 371 9.38 -27.31 -30.44
C ALA A 371 9.08 -26.05 -31.28
N SER A 372 9.81 -24.97 -31.03
CA SER A 372 9.92 -23.83 -31.93
C SER A 372 10.99 -24.12 -33.00
N ILE A 373 10.61 -23.95 -34.26
CA ILE A 373 11.49 -24.03 -35.43
C ILE A 373 12.34 -22.74 -35.49
N PRO A 374 13.64 -22.81 -35.85
CA PRO A 374 14.52 -21.64 -35.90
C PRO A 374 14.27 -20.82 -37.17
N TYR A 375 13.94 -19.54 -36.99
CA TYR A 375 13.96 -18.51 -38.04
C TYR A 375 14.88 -17.36 -37.60
N PRO A 376 15.49 -16.64 -38.55
CA PRO A 376 16.83 -16.08 -38.41
C PRO A 376 16.91 -14.98 -37.35
N VAL A 377 17.96 -15.07 -36.54
CA VAL A 377 18.38 -14.11 -35.52
C VAL A 377 18.44 -12.71 -36.15
N PRO A 378 17.59 -11.74 -35.72
CA PRO A 378 17.82 -10.34 -36.03
C PRO A 378 19.21 -9.96 -35.51
N ALA A 379 19.95 -9.13 -36.26
CA ALA A 379 21.28 -8.70 -35.82
C ALA A 379 21.25 -8.23 -34.34
N PRO A 380 22.26 -8.56 -33.52
CA PRO A 380 22.30 -8.19 -32.12
C PRO A 380 22.13 -6.67 -31.98
N ILE A 381 21.37 -6.25 -30.97
CA ILE A 381 21.10 -4.84 -30.71
C ILE A 381 22.45 -4.15 -30.44
N ASN A 382 22.84 -3.20 -31.29
CA ASN A 382 24.10 -2.48 -31.15
C ASN A 382 23.90 -1.33 -30.14
N VAL A 383 24.22 -1.58 -28.87
CA VAL A 383 24.07 -0.60 -27.79
C VAL A 383 24.96 0.62 -28.02
N ASP A 384 26.21 0.45 -28.49
CA ASP A 384 27.12 1.57 -28.77
C ASP A 384 26.52 2.55 -29.80
N TYR A 385 25.84 2.02 -30.82
CA TYR A 385 25.12 2.82 -31.81
C TYR A 385 23.96 3.58 -31.17
N LEU A 386 23.11 2.89 -30.38
CA LEU A 386 21.97 3.52 -29.71
C LEU A 386 22.41 4.61 -28.74
N GLU A 387 23.48 4.36 -27.98
CA GLU A 387 24.06 5.35 -27.09
C GLU A 387 24.56 6.57 -27.86
N SER A 388 25.27 6.37 -28.98
CA SER A 388 25.80 7.46 -29.79
C SER A 388 24.72 8.33 -30.44
N GLU A 389 23.59 7.75 -30.82
CA GLU A 389 22.52 8.44 -31.53
C GLU A 389 21.51 9.11 -30.59
N PHE A 390 21.16 8.45 -29.47
CA PHE A 390 19.98 8.84 -28.68
C PHE A 390 20.27 9.32 -27.25
N SER A 391 21.46 9.14 -26.68
CA SER A 391 21.74 9.45 -25.26
C SER A 391 21.58 10.93 -24.88
N SER A 392 21.59 11.84 -25.86
CA SER A 392 21.43 13.28 -25.62
C SER A 392 20.03 13.69 -25.14
N HIS A 393 19.05 12.79 -25.13
CA HIS A 393 17.65 13.09 -24.84
C HIS A 393 17.16 12.61 -23.47
N GLY A 394 18.07 12.31 -22.52
CA GLY A 394 17.69 11.82 -21.18
C GLY A 394 17.42 10.32 -21.11
N VAL A 395 17.88 9.58 -22.11
CA VAL A 395 17.76 8.13 -22.19
C VAL A 395 19.14 7.50 -22.05
N THR A 396 19.24 6.40 -21.32
CA THR A 396 20.44 5.56 -21.27
C THR A 396 20.12 4.15 -21.70
N PHE A 397 21.12 3.46 -22.22
CA PHE A 397 21.01 2.09 -22.71
C PHE A 397 21.90 1.18 -21.89
N GLU A 398 21.42 -0.01 -21.57
CA GLU A 398 22.22 -1.02 -20.87
C GLU A 398 22.08 -2.36 -21.59
N ASP A 399 23.22 -3.01 -21.83
CA ASP A 399 23.28 -4.33 -22.46
C ASP A 399 23.00 -5.44 -21.45
N ILE A 400 22.09 -6.36 -21.79
CA ILE A 400 21.77 -7.55 -21.01
C ILE A 400 21.75 -8.74 -21.96
N SER A 401 22.92 -9.35 -22.16
CA SER A 401 23.14 -10.51 -23.04
C SER A 401 22.67 -10.27 -24.48
N ASP A 402 21.47 -10.74 -24.83
CA ASP A 402 20.89 -10.61 -26.18
C ASP A 402 19.77 -9.55 -26.21
N SER A 403 19.60 -8.80 -25.12
CA SER A 403 18.54 -7.82 -24.89
C SER A 403 19.12 -6.47 -24.49
N CYS A 404 18.36 -5.40 -24.73
CA CYS A 404 18.77 -4.05 -24.35
C CYS A 404 17.72 -3.40 -23.47
N VAL A 405 18.17 -2.75 -22.40
CA VAL A 405 17.31 -1.98 -21.51
C VAL A 405 17.44 -0.50 -21.82
N VAL A 406 16.31 0.11 -22.15
CA VAL A 406 16.17 1.55 -22.38
C VAL A 406 15.64 2.19 -21.11
N LYS A 407 16.40 3.09 -20.49
CA LYS A 407 16.00 3.82 -19.27
C LYS A 407 15.73 5.27 -19.61
N MET A 408 14.52 5.73 -19.34
CA MET A 408 14.12 7.13 -19.47
C MET A 408 14.15 7.77 -18.09
N GLY A 409 14.81 8.93 -17.95
CA GLY A 409 14.89 9.64 -16.67
C GLY A 409 14.67 11.15 -16.79
N LEU A 410 13.73 11.66 -16.01
CA LEU A 410 13.46 13.09 -15.90
C LEU A 410 14.22 13.72 -14.73
N GLU A 411 14.45 15.03 -14.76
CA GLU A 411 15.13 15.76 -13.68
C GLU A 411 14.37 15.72 -12.35
N ASN A 412 13.04 15.53 -12.38
CA ASN A 412 12.21 15.38 -11.19
C ASN A 412 12.41 14.03 -10.46
N GLY A 413 13.26 13.16 -11.00
CA GLY A 413 13.58 11.83 -10.49
C GLY A 413 12.67 10.71 -11.00
N SER A 414 11.65 11.00 -11.82
CA SER A 414 10.79 9.96 -12.39
C SER A 414 11.56 9.13 -13.41
N LEU A 415 11.42 7.81 -13.34
CA LEU A 415 12.15 6.85 -14.15
C LEU A 415 11.20 5.84 -14.78
N ALA A 416 11.40 5.52 -16.05
CA ALA A 416 10.73 4.40 -16.71
C ALA A 416 11.76 3.53 -17.42
N THR A 417 11.55 2.21 -17.38
CA THR A 417 12.48 1.23 -17.96
C THR A 417 11.74 0.33 -18.96
N VAL A 418 12.31 0.17 -20.15
CA VAL A 418 11.74 -0.58 -21.26
C VAL A 418 12.73 -1.61 -21.76
N MET A 419 12.27 -2.82 -22.05
CA MET A 419 13.13 -3.94 -22.46
C MET A 419 12.93 -4.30 -23.93
N LEU A 420 14.00 -4.27 -24.71
CA LEU A 420 14.05 -4.68 -26.11
C LEU A 420 14.64 -6.10 -26.25
N PRO A 421 14.14 -6.92 -27.18
CA PRO A 421 13.14 -6.59 -28.20
C PRO A 421 11.68 -6.78 -27.72
N SER A 422 11.43 -7.11 -26.46
CA SER A 422 10.06 -7.41 -25.97
C SER A 422 9.07 -6.24 -26.05
N GLY A 423 9.58 -5.00 -26.02
CA GLY A 423 8.77 -3.78 -25.91
C GLY A 423 8.05 -3.63 -24.57
N MET A 424 8.38 -4.46 -23.58
CA MET A 424 7.74 -4.44 -22.25
C MET A 424 8.31 -3.32 -21.39
N ILE A 425 7.43 -2.56 -20.74
CA ILE A 425 7.84 -1.60 -19.70
C ILE A 425 7.96 -2.36 -18.38
N THR A 426 9.17 -2.50 -17.86
CA THR A 426 9.46 -3.33 -16.67
C THR A 426 9.40 -2.54 -15.37
N SER A 427 9.53 -1.22 -15.41
CA SER A 427 9.54 -0.36 -14.21
C SER A 427 9.02 1.03 -14.56
N TYR A 428 8.24 1.60 -13.64
CA TYR A 428 7.86 3.01 -13.63
C TYR A 428 7.93 3.52 -12.19
N LYS A 429 9.01 4.23 -11.87
CA LYS A 429 9.20 4.89 -10.58
C LYS A 429 8.73 6.33 -10.70
N ALA A 430 7.58 6.61 -10.09
CA ALA A 430 7.01 7.93 -10.10
C ALA A 430 7.47 8.73 -8.87
N SER A 431 7.75 10.02 -9.06
CA SER A 431 8.10 10.93 -7.97
C SER A 431 6.90 11.21 -7.08
N MET A 432 7.05 11.10 -5.77
CA MET A 432 5.98 11.32 -4.79
C MET A 432 6.11 12.70 -4.16
N TRP A 433 5.01 13.29 -3.69
CA TRP A 433 4.99 14.59 -3.00
C TRP A 433 5.98 14.73 -1.81
N HIS A 434 6.46 13.60 -1.25
CA HIS A 434 7.46 13.57 -0.16
C HIS A 434 8.91 13.46 -0.66
N GLY A 435 9.16 13.65 -1.96
CA GLY A 435 10.48 13.59 -2.59
C GLY A 435 11.07 12.19 -2.75
N GLY A 436 10.31 11.14 -2.41
CA GLY A 436 10.70 9.74 -2.65
C GLY A 436 10.18 9.25 -4.00
N LEU A 437 10.77 8.17 -4.50
CA LEU A 437 10.28 7.48 -5.70
C LEU A 437 9.46 6.24 -5.29
N LEU A 438 8.37 5.99 -6.00
CA LEU A 438 7.53 4.81 -5.77
C LEU A 438 7.38 4.02 -7.06
N GLU A 439 7.73 2.73 -7.01
CA GLU A 439 7.51 1.79 -8.12
C GLU A 439 6.01 1.53 -8.31
N LEU A 440 5.45 1.93 -9.44
CA LEU A 440 4.02 1.75 -9.74
C LEU A 440 3.73 0.45 -10.48
N LEU A 441 4.71 -0.13 -11.16
CA LEU A 441 4.54 -1.37 -11.93
C LEU A 441 5.04 -2.59 -11.18
N HIS A 442 4.30 -3.69 -11.27
CA HIS A 442 4.67 -4.95 -10.65
C HIS A 442 5.35 -5.83 -11.66
N THR A 443 6.61 -6.15 -11.43
CA THR A 443 7.41 -7.02 -12.30
C THR A 443 8.08 -8.11 -11.47
N SER A 444 7.95 -9.35 -11.92
CA SER A 444 8.55 -10.53 -11.31
C SER A 444 9.62 -11.09 -12.25
N VAL A 445 10.76 -11.47 -11.69
CA VAL A 445 11.83 -12.19 -12.40
C VAL A 445 11.99 -13.56 -11.75
N SER A 446 11.94 -14.62 -12.56
CA SER A 446 12.21 -15.99 -12.11
C SER A 446 13.32 -16.63 -12.95
N GLU A 447 14.09 -17.51 -12.32
CA GLU A 447 15.09 -18.32 -13.03
C GLU A 447 14.42 -19.16 -14.12
N GLY A 448 15.02 -19.18 -15.31
CA GLY A 448 14.58 -20.04 -16.39
C GLY A 448 14.77 -21.52 -16.04
N GLU A 449 13.89 -22.39 -16.53
CA GLU A 449 14.09 -23.83 -16.36
C GLU A 449 15.36 -24.27 -17.10
N ASP A 450 16.12 -25.19 -16.49
CA ASP A 450 17.29 -25.86 -17.08
C ASP A 450 18.37 -24.93 -17.69
N GLY A 451 18.63 -23.78 -17.07
CA GLY A 451 19.69 -22.85 -17.49
C GLY A 451 19.33 -21.97 -18.68
N SER A 452 18.04 -21.85 -18.99
CA SER A 452 17.50 -20.86 -19.94
C SER A 452 17.49 -19.44 -19.34
N ASP A 453 17.29 -18.45 -20.22
CA ASP A 453 17.22 -17.04 -19.85
C ASP A 453 16.15 -16.76 -18.78
N PRO A 454 16.36 -15.74 -17.92
CA PRO A 454 15.41 -15.39 -16.88
C PRO A 454 14.03 -15.03 -17.46
N VAL A 455 12.98 -15.58 -16.86
CA VAL A 455 11.59 -15.29 -17.26
C VAL A 455 11.12 -14.04 -16.52
N ILE A 456 10.82 -12.99 -17.29
CA ILE A 456 10.33 -11.71 -16.77
C ILE A 456 8.83 -11.62 -17.05
N GLN A 457 8.04 -11.33 -16.02
CA GLN A 457 6.58 -11.23 -16.09
C GLN A 457 6.12 -9.96 -15.37
N GLY A 458 4.98 -9.40 -15.78
CA GLY A 458 4.38 -8.21 -15.17
C GLY A 458 4.52 -6.97 -16.05
N GLY A 459 4.79 -5.83 -15.42
CA GLY A 459 5.01 -4.55 -16.08
C GLY A 459 3.83 -4.07 -16.93
N VAL A 460 4.12 -3.28 -17.96
CA VAL A 460 3.18 -2.97 -19.05
C VAL A 460 3.56 -3.79 -20.27
N SER A 461 2.64 -4.64 -20.70
CA SER A 461 2.83 -5.54 -21.85
C SER A 461 1.75 -5.32 -22.90
N LEU A 462 2.09 -5.62 -24.15
CA LEU A 462 1.19 -5.54 -25.29
C LEU A 462 0.78 -6.94 -25.70
N ALA A 463 -0.51 -7.19 -25.75
CA ALA A 463 -1.06 -8.51 -26.05
C ALA A 463 -2.14 -8.36 -27.12
N PHE A 464 -1.69 -8.15 -28.36
CA PHE A 464 -2.55 -8.00 -29.52
C PHE A 464 -2.37 -9.15 -30.50
N LYS A 465 -3.49 -9.60 -31.04
CA LYS A 465 -3.59 -10.48 -32.18
C LYS A 465 -4.29 -9.74 -33.30
N ILE A 466 -3.68 -9.80 -34.48
CA ILE A 466 -4.12 -9.10 -35.68
C ILE A 466 -4.45 -10.16 -36.71
N GLU A 467 -5.68 -10.15 -37.18
CA GLU A 467 -6.18 -11.09 -38.19
C GLU A 467 -6.50 -10.34 -39.49
N SER A 468 -6.12 -10.95 -40.60
CA SER A 468 -6.39 -10.48 -41.96
C SER A 468 -7.30 -11.48 -42.66
N ASP A 469 -8.32 -10.99 -43.35
CA ASP A 469 -9.22 -11.84 -44.14
C ASP A 469 -8.51 -12.45 -45.37
N ASP A 470 -7.44 -11.82 -45.87
CA ASP A 470 -6.69 -12.26 -47.07
C ASP A 470 -5.71 -13.42 -46.80
N ASP A 471 -5.23 -13.58 -45.57
CA ASP A 471 -4.13 -14.50 -45.24
C ASP A 471 -4.61 -15.90 -44.82
N GLY A 472 -5.82 -16.30 -45.23
CA GLY A 472 -6.39 -17.60 -44.90
C GLY A 472 -6.58 -17.84 -43.39
N GLY A 473 -6.72 -16.78 -42.60
CA GLY A 473 -6.86 -16.84 -41.14
C GLY A 473 -5.55 -16.91 -40.35
N VAL A 474 -4.39 -16.69 -40.99
CA VAL A 474 -3.11 -16.56 -40.27
C VAL A 474 -3.12 -15.27 -39.47
N SER A 475 -2.89 -15.40 -38.16
CA SER A 475 -2.85 -14.27 -37.25
C SER A 475 -1.43 -13.86 -36.91
N TRP A 476 -1.18 -12.56 -36.84
CA TRP A 476 0.09 -11.98 -36.46
C TRP A 476 -0.03 -11.22 -35.12
N SER A 477 1.05 -11.21 -34.33
CA SER A 477 1.13 -10.46 -33.08
C SER A 477 2.46 -9.70 -33.02
N PRO A 478 2.48 -8.42 -32.61
CA PRO A 478 3.72 -7.68 -32.43
C PRO A 478 4.45 -8.21 -31.18
N ASN A 479 5.57 -8.92 -31.39
CA ASN A 479 6.35 -9.55 -30.33
C ASN A 479 7.84 -9.17 -30.33
N THR A 480 8.33 -8.58 -31.42
CA THR A 480 9.69 -8.08 -31.57
C THR A 480 9.63 -6.61 -31.95
N TRP A 481 10.21 -5.77 -31.11
CA TRP A 481 10.20 -4.31 -31.22
C TRP A 481 11.61 -3.78 -31.47
N ALA A 482 11.72 -2.87 -32.42
CA ALA A 482 12.93 -2.11 -32.68
C ALA A 482 12.75 -0.66 -32.24
N LEU A 483 13.79 -0.08 -31.64
CA LEU A 483 13.82 1.35 -31.36
C LEU A 483 13.90 2.13 -32.68
N ARG A 484 12.97 3.06 -32.88
CA ARG A 484 12.89 3.89 -34.09
C ARG A 484 13.40 5.30 -33.86
N ASP A 485 13.01 5.92 -32.75
CA ASP A 485 13.32 7.32 -32.46
C ASP A 485 13.24 7.61 -30.95
N VAL A 486 13.99 8.61 -30.49
CA VAL A 486 13.91 9.16 -29.13
C VAL A 486 13.83 10.68 -29.25
N ARG A 487 12.80 11.27 -28.64
CA ARG A 487 12.51 12.70 -28.71
C ARG A 487 12.31 13.28 -27.31
N GLY A 488 12.43 14.61 -27.20
CA GLY A 488 12.18 15.34 -25.96
C GLY A 488 13.44 15.65 -25.16
N ASN A 489 13.27 15.96 -23.88
CA ASN A 489 14.34 16.34 -22.96
C ASN A 489 14.00 15.94 -21.51
N PRO A 490 15.01 15.83 -20.62
CA PRO A 490 14.82 15.50 -19.21
C PRO A 490 13.96 16.47 -18.39
N ASP A 491 13.82 17.72 -18.84
CA ASP A 491 13.18 18.80 -18.09
C ASP A 491 11.65 18.76 -18.22
N GLU A 492 11.15 18.43 -19.41
CA GLU A 492 9.72 18.45 -19.75
C GLU A 492 9.16 17.04 -19.96
N SER A 493 9.69 16.32 -20.96
CA SER A 493 9.18 15.00 -21.34
C SER A 493 10.14 14.25 -22.23
N ILE A 494 10.19 12.93 -22.07
CA ILE A 494 10.98 12.03 -22.92
C ILE A 494 10.01 11.11 -23.63
N GLN A 495 10.21 10.94 -24.94
CA GLN A 495 9.43 10.05 -25.79
C GLN A 495 10.32 9.02 -26.48
N VAL A 496 9.93 7.75 -26.43
CA VAL A 496 10.61 6.62 -27.07
C VAL A 496 9.61 5.98 -28.05
N GLU A 497 9.95 5.96 -29.34
CA GLU A 497 9.14 5.33 -30.40
C GLU A 497 9.71 3.96 -30.75
N LEU A 498 8.92 2.91 -30.52
CA LEU A 498 9.23 1.54 -30.93
C LEU A 498 8.37 1.15 -32.13
N VAL A 499 8.90 0.28 -32.99
CA VAL A 499 8.17 -0.24 -34.16
C VAL A 499 8.26 -1.75 -34.24
N SER A 500 7.16 -2.37 -34.66
CA SER A 500 7.06 -3.78 -35.02
C SER A 500 6.30 -3.90 -36.33
N SER A 501 6.78 -4.76 -37.25
CA SER A 501 6.15 -4.97 -38.55
C SER A 501 5.98 -6.46 -38.81
N ASN A 502 4.95 -6.83 -39.55
CA ASN A 502 4.82 -8.19 -40.03
C ASN A 502 5.91 -8.51 -41.08
N SER A 503 6.11 -9.79 -41.38
CA SER A 503 7.14 -10.24 -42.34
C SER A 503 7.01 -9.63 -43.74
N GLU A 504 5.80 -9.22 -44.13
CA GLU A 504 5.51 -8.59 -45.43
C GLU A 504 5.69 -7.06 -45.41
N GLY A 505 5.87 -6.44 -44.23
CA GLY A 505 5.90 -4.98 -44.05
C GLY A 505 4.58 -4.27 -44.36
N MET A 506 3.49 -5.02 -44.51
CA MET A 506 2.15 -4.49 -44.84
C MET A 506 1.35 -4.06 -43.62
N ILE A 507 1.72 -4.56 -42.44
CA ILE A 507 1.14 -4.18 -41.15
C ILE A 507 2.29 -3.63 -40.30
N GLU A 508 2.16 -2.39 -39.86
CA GLU A 508 3.12 -1.75 -38.96
C GLU A 508 2.40 -1.31 -37.69
N VAL A 509 3.01 -1.61 -36.54
CA VAL A 509 2.55 -1.16 -35.23
C VAL A 509 3.64 -0.32 -34.61
N LYS A 510 3.30 0.90 -34.21
CA LYS A 510 4.18 1.76 -33.42
C LYS A 510 3.72 1.77 -31.98
N HIS A 511 4.67 1.72 -31.05
CA HIS A 511 4.45 1.90 -29.63
C HIS A 511 5.25 3.12 -29.17
N ILE A 512 4.53 4.20 -28.89
CA ILE A 512 5.10 5.48 -28.50
C ILE A 512 4.94 5.61 -26.98
N LEU A 513 6.06 5.56 -26.29
CA LEU A 513 6.17 5.67 -24.85
C LEU A 513 6.51 7.11 -24.50
N THR A 514 5.74 7.75 -23.63
CA THR A 514 6.04 9.12 -23.18
C THR A 514 6.09 9.15 -21.66
N LEU A 515 7.21 9.64 -21.12
CA LEU A 515 7.40 9.91 -19.69
C LEU A 515 7.36 11.42 -19.47
N GLN A 516 6.47 11.84 -18.60
CA GLN A 516 6.29 13.22 -18.13
C GLN A 516 6.37 13.26 -16.59
N GLN A 517 6.32 14.47 -16.02
CA GLN A 517 6.49 14.69 -14.59
C GLN A 517 5.60 13.78 -13.72
N ASP A 518 4.33 13.60 -14.10
CA ASP A 518 3.30 12.87 -13.37
C ASP A 518 2.61 11.80 -14.23
N LEU A 519 3.15 11.45 -15.40
CA LEU A 519 2.48 10.59 -16.37
C LEU A 519 3.46 9.64 -17.07
N LEU A 520 3.07 8.37 -17.16
CA LEU A 520 3.59 7.43 -18.15
C LEU A 520 2.48 7.06 -19.14
N SER A 521 2.70 7.30 -20.44
CA SER A 521 1.75 6.95 -21.48
C SER A 521 2.29 5.88 -22.43
N SER A 522 1.40 4.98 -22.86
CA SER A 522 1.62 4.00 -23.93
C SER A 522 0.62 4.24 -25.04
N GLU A 523 1.06 4.87 -26.12
CA GLU A 523 0.26 5.06 -27.35
C GLU A 523 0.61 3.98 -28.38
N LEU A 524 -0.41 3.36 -28.96
CA LEU A 524 -0.28 2.43 -30.07
C LEU A 524 -0.85 3.03 -31.34
N VAL A 525 -0.10 2.90 -32.44
CA VAL A 525 -0.52 3.29 -33.78
C VAL A 525 -0.44 2.08 -34.70
N PHE A 526 -1.59 1.57 -35.12
CA PHE A 526 -1.69 0.45 -36.06
C PHE A 526 -1.91 1.00 -37.46
N SER A 527 -1.03 0.64 -38.39
CA SER A 527 -1.09 1.05 -39.80
C SER A 527 -1.35 -0.15 -40.69
N ASN A 528 -2.43 -0.10 -41.47
CA ASN A 528 -2.79 -1.13 -42.42
C ASN A 528 -2.47 -0.67 -43.85
N SER A 529 -1.45 -1.23 -44.47
CA SER A 529 -1.13 -1.01 -45.88
C SER A 529 -1.76 -2.04 -46.82
N LYS A 530 -2.45 -3.05 -46.29
CA LYS A 530 -3.16 -4.07 -47.08
C LYS A 530 -4.39 -3.47 -47.78
N SER A 531 -4.85 -4.17 -48.81
CA SER A 531 -6.11 -3.90 -49.52
C SER A 531 -7.35 -4.41 -48.78
N SER A 532 -7.18 -5.27 -47.78
CA SER A 532 -8.22 -5.83 -46.92
C SER A 532 -8.25 -5.18 -45.53
N PRO A 533 -9.39 -5.24 -44.83
CA PRO A 533 -9.47 -4.81 -43.44
C PRO A 533 -8.74 -5.77 -42.50
N LEU A 534 -8.22 -5.23 -41.40
CA LEU A 534 -7.64 -5.99 -40.30
C LEU A 534 -8.58 -6.01 -39.10
N ARG A 535 -8.55 -7.10 -38.33
CA ARG A 535 -9.25 -7.21 -37.04
C ARG A 535 -8.22 -7.23 -35.93
N LEU A 536 -8.30 -6.25 -35.03
CA LEU A 536 -7.41 -6.12 -33.90
C LEU A 536 -8.16 -6.59 -32.65
N LEU A 537 -7.59 -7.58 -31.97
CA LEU A 537 -8.10 -8.11 -30.70
C LEU A 537 -6.96 -8.11 -29.69
N GLY A 538 -7.18 -7.56 -28.51
CA GLY A 538 -6.11 -7.52 -27.51
C GLY A 538 -6.25 -6.45 -26.46
N SER A 539 -5.18 -6.26 -25.71
CA SER A 539 -5.11 -5.26 -24.64
C SER A 539 -3.68 -4.75 -24.45
N ILE A 540 -3.56 -3.48 -24.07
CA ILE A 540 -2.41 -3.01 -23.28
C ILE A 540 -2.68 -3.48 -21.86
N VAL A 541 -1.79 -4.23 -21.23
CA VAL A 541 -2.02 -4.78 -19.88
C VAL A 541 -0.96 -4.26 -18.93
N SER A 542 -1.38 -3.51 -17.92
CA SER A 542 -0.52 -3.00 -16.86
C SER A 542 -0.74 -3.75 -15.56
N HIS A 543 0.33 -4.35 -15.05
CA HIS A 543 0.39 -4.92 -13.71
C HIS A 543 0.77 -3.80 -12.74
N LEU A 544 -0.19 -3.32 -11.96
CA LEU A 544 0.04 -2.27 -10.98
C LEU A 544 0.42 -2.90 -9.64
N THR A 545 1.51 -2.45 -9.04
CA THR A 545 1.95 -2.89 -7.72
C THR A 545 1.01 -2.35 -6.65
N VAL A 546 0.47 -3.24 -5.83
CA VAL A 546 -0.37 -2.89 -4.68
C VAL A 546 0.18 -3.52 -3.40
N SER A 547 -0.22 -3.07 -2.22
CA SER A 547 0.14 -3.75 -0.96
C SER A 547 -0.55 -5.10 -0.88
N THR A 548 -1.86 -5.09 -1.13
CA THR A 548 -2.74 -6.24 -1.21
C THR A 548 -4.00 -5.89 -1.99
N PRO A 549 -4.64 -6.87 -2.64
CA PRO A 549 -5.97 -6.68 -3.19
C PRO A 549 -7.01 -6.23 -2.14
N ASP A 550 -6.83 -6.60 -0.86
CA ASP A 550 -7.72 -6.17 0.24
C ASP A 550 -7.70 -4.67 0.53
N ALA A 551 -6.54 -4.05 0.40
CA ALA A 551 -6.36 -2.62 0.63
C ALA A 551 -6.61 -1.78 -0.64
N THR A 552 -6.97 -2.43 -1.75
CA THR A 552 -7.07 -1.81 -3.07
C THR A 552 -8.52 -1.64 -3.51
N TYR A 553 -8.83 -0.47 -4.05
CA TYR A 553 -10.15 -0.10 -4.55
C TYR A 553 -10.04 0.48 -5.95
N ALA A 554 -10.94 0.09 -6.84
CA ALA A 554 -11.17 0.77 -8.11
C ALA A 554 -12.34 1.75 -7.96
N LEU A 555 -12.08 3.04 -8.20
CA LEU A 555 -13.03 4.13 -8.02
C LEU A 555 -13.52 4.65 -9.36
N GLY A 556 -14.83 4.91 -9.48
CA GLY A 556 -15.43 5.49 -10.68
C GLY A 556 -16.13 4.48 -11.61
N LEU A 557 -16.17 3.20 -11.24
CA LEU A 557 -16.78 2.16 -12.07
C LEU A 557 -18.29 1.98 -11.86
N GLU A 558 -18.92 2.77 -10.98
CA GLU A 558 -20.37 2.73 -10.76
C GLU A 558 -21.13 2.74 -12.09
N ARG A 559 -22.10 1.83 -12.25
CA ARG A 559 -22.93 1.67 -13.45
C ARG A 559 -22.22 1.16 -14.70
N SER A 560 -20.96 0.73 -14.56
CA SER A 560 -20.25 0.05 -15.63
C SER A 560 -20.78 -1.38 -15.74
N ASN A 561 -21.14 -1.79 -16.94
CA ASN A 561 -21.49 -3.19 -17.20
C ASN A 561 -20.21 -4.00 -17.24
N PHE A 562 -20.21 -5.22 -16.69
CA PHE A 562 -19.07 -6.12 -16.75
C PHE A 562 -19.48 -7.51 -17.26
N HIS A 563 -18.56 -8.13 -17.99
CA HIS A 563 -18.62 -9.54 -18.33
C HIS A 563 -17.51 -10.25 -17.56
N SER A 564 -17.89 -11.22 -16.73
CA SER A 564 -16.92 -12.07 -16.04
C SER A 564 -16.30 -13.00 -17.06
N ARG A 565 -15.00 -12.86 -17.32
CA ARG A 565 -14.26 -13.71 -18.28
C ARG A 565 -13.09 -14.34 -17.56
N PRO A 566 -12.64 -15.54 -17.93
CA PRO A 566 -11.41 -16.07 -17.34
C PRO A 566 -10.19 -15.18 -17.68
N PRO A 567 -9.09 -15.27 -16.91
CA PRO A 567 -7.94 -14.40 -17.07
C PRO A 567 -7.36 -14.46 -18.48
N PHE A 568 -7.17 -13.28 -19.06
CA PHE A 568 -6.58 -13.09 -20.37
C PHE A 568 -5.07 -13.43 -20.35
N LEU A 569 -4.64 -14.34 -21.23
CA LEU A 569 -3.26 -14.83 -21.32
C LEU A 569 -2.39 -13.92 -22.20
N SER A 570 -1.37 -13.31 -21.61
CA SER A 570 -0.20 -12.76 -22.33
C SER A 570 1.08 -13.50 -21.94
N ASN A 571 2.10 -13.46 -22.80
CA ASN A 571 3.42 -14.06 -22.52
C ASN A 571 4.08 -13.52 -21.24
N PHE A 572 3.66 -12.34 -20.80
CA PHE A 572 4.20 -11.64 -19.63
C PHE A 572 3.22 -11.65 -18.45
N SER A 573 2.11 -12.39 -18.51
CA SER A 573 1.12 -12.42 -17.43
C SER A 573 1.63 -13.18 -16.21
N ILE A 574 1.42 -12.61 -15.02
CA ILE A 574 1.60 -13.33 -13.77
C ILE A 574 0.27 -14.04 -13.46
N ILE A 575 0.30 -15.36 -13.26
CA ILE A 575 -0.90 -16.15 -12.95
C ILE A 575 -0.66 -16.96 -11.67
N PRO A 576 -1.53 -16.85 -10.65
CA PRO A 576 -1.36 -17.63 -9.41
C PRO A 576 -1.58 -19.14 -9.59
N PRO A 577 -0.84 -20.01 -8.86
CA PRO A 577 -0.84 -21.47 -9.05
C PRO A 577 -2.15 -22.17 -8.68
N GLU A 578 -3.04 -21.54 -7.90
CA GLU A 578 -4.35 -22.10 -7.56
C GLU A 578 -5.39 -21.97 -8.69
N SER A 579 -5.06 -21.25 -9.75
CA SER A 579 -5.97 -20.98 -10.89
C SER A 579 -6.35 -22.22 -11.72
N GLY A 580 -5.68 -23.36 -11.55
CA GLY A 580 -5.97 -24.60 -12.30
C GLY A 580 -6.62 -25.74 -11.50
N ARG A 581 -7.01 -25.55 -10.23
CA ARG A 581 -7.46 -26.66 -9.35
C ARG A 581 -8.92 -26.64 -8.92
N THR A 582 -9.64 -25.53 -9.06
CA THR A 582 -11.10 -25.54 -9.08
C THR A 582 -11.59 -25.87 -10.48
N LYS A 583 -12.73 -26.56 -10.63
CA LYS A 583 -13.38 -26.77 -11.93
C LYS A 583 -13.91 -25.45 -12.54
N ASP A 584 -13.48 -24.30 -12.02
CA ASP A 584 -14.10 -22.97 -12.16
C ASP A 584 -13.27 -21.99 -13.00
N PHE A 585 -12.16 -22.43 -13.61
CA PHE A 585 -11.41 -21.60 -14.56
C PHE A 585 -10.84 -22.44 -15.71
N ASN A 586 -11.55 -22.48 -16.84
CA ASN A 586 -10.88 -22.68 -18.12
C ASN A 586 -10.14 -21.38 -18.44
N LEU A 587 -8.82 -21.43 -18.69
CA LEU A 587 -8.06 -20.27 -19.17
C LEU A 587 -8.72 -19.71 -20.43
N TRP A 588 -8.98 -18.41 -20.45
CA TRP A 588 -9.65 -17.80 -21.59
C TRP A 588 -8.62 -17.42 -22.62
N ASN A 589 -8.70 -18.12 -23.73
CA ASN A 589 -8.09 -17.68 -24.96
C ASN A 589 -9.21 -17.11 -25.84
N PRO A 590 -9.34 -15.78 -26.01
CA PRO A 590 -10.33 -15.20 -26.94
C PRO A 590 -10.12 -15.64 -28.40
N PHE A 591 -9.07 -16.41 -28.67
CA PHE A 591 -8.64 -16.85 -29.99
C PHE A 591 -9.04 -18.30 -30.34
N THR A 592 -9.92 -18.96 -29.56
CA THR A 592 -10.48 -20.27 -29.93
C THR A 592 -11.65 -20.14 -30.92
N VAL A 593 -11.64 -21.00 -31.93
CA VAL A 593 -12.54 -20.98 -33.12
C VAL A 593 -14.03 -21.09 -32.78
N GLU A 594 -14.40 -21.60 -31.59
CA GLU A 594 -15.79 -21.72 -31.13
C GLU A 594 -16.43 -20.40 -30.67
N GLU A 595 -15.66 -19.43 -30.17
CA GLU A 595 -16.21 -18.17 -29.68
C GLU A 595 -16.42 -17.16 -30.83
N LEU A 596 -15.49 -17.16 -31.80
CA LEU A 596 -15.56 -16.40 -33.06
C LEU A 596 -16.72 -16.84 -33.98
N SER A 597 -17.19 -18.08 -33.85
CA SER A 597 -18.32 -18.61 -34.63
C SER A 597 -19.70 -18.33 -34.00
N SER A 598 -19.76 -18.00 -32.70
CA SER A 598 -21.03 -17.69 -32.02
C SER A 598 -21.57 -16.29 -32.34
N THR A 599 -20.72 -15.38 -32.79
CA THR A 599 -21.08 -14.02 -33.25
C THR A 599 -21.53 -13.99 -34.72
N TRP A 600 -21.48 -15.12 -35.43
CA TRP A 600 -21.73 -15.24 -36.87
C TRP A 600 -23.08 -15.88 -37.19
N GLY A 601 -24.16 -15.15 -36.94
CA GLY A 601 -25.49 -15.53 -37.41
C GLY A 601 -25.78 -15.06 -38.84
N ALA A 602 -25.35 -15.80 -39.88
CA ALA A 602 -26.00 -15.80 -41.21
C ALA A 602 -25.61 -17.02 -42.08
N GLY A 603 -26.37 -18.11 -41.94
CA GLY A 603 -26.87 -18.95 -43.04
C GLY A 603 -25.91 -19.80 -43.89
N LYS A 604 -25.80 -21.11 -43.58
CA LYS A 604 -26.22 -22.22 -44.45
C LYS A 604 -25.97 -23.59 -43.79
N GLN A 605 -26.82 -24.54 -44.17
CA GLN A 605 -27.14 -25.81 -43.52
C GLN A 605 -26.21 -26.98 -43.93
N ASN A 606 -26.17 -27.98 -43.04
CA ASN A 606 -25.91 -29.43 -43.24
C ASN A 606 -24.45 -29.92 -43.24
N ASN A 607 -24.01 -30.63 -42.20
CA ASN A 607 -24.27 -32.06 -41.94
C ASN A 607 -23.72 -32.49 -40.57
N ALA A 608 -24.40 -33.47 -39.98
CA ALA A 608 -24.32 -33.91 -38.59
C ALA A 608 -23.02 -34.65 -38.23
N VAL A 609 -22.49 -34.35 -37.04
CA VAL A 609 -21.91 -35.33 -36.11
C VAL A 609 -22.38 -34.96 -34.70
N ASP A 610 -23.16 -35.85 -34.09
CA ASP A 610 -23.59 -35.79 -32.69
C ASP A 610 -22.38 -35.71 -31.77
N THR A 611 -22.19 -34.59 -31.09
CA THR A 611 -21.44 -34.53 -29.83
C THR A 611 -22.26 -33.73 -28.84
N LYS A 612 -22.60 -34.40 -27.74
CA LYS A 612 -23.49 -33.95 -26.66
C LYS A 612 -23.27 -32.48 -26.30
N SER A 613 -24.35 -31.72 -26.42
CA SER A 613 -24.54 -30.38 -25.87
C SER A 613 -24.08 -30.32 -24.42
N ARG A 614 -22.91 -29.73 -24.18
CA ARG A 614 -22.49 -29.27 -22.87
C ARG A 614 -23.24 -27.96 -22.62
N GLU A 615 -24.11 -27.98 -21.63
CA GLU A 615 -24.87 -26.82 -21.16
C GLU A 615 -23.92 -25.63 -21.00
N ARG A 616 -24.23 -24.56 -21.73
CA ARG A 616 -23.50 -23.32 -21.81
C ARG A 616 -23.96 -22.50 -20.60
N GLU A 617 -23.20 -22.52 -19.51
CA GLU A 617 -23.40 -21.55 -18.43
C GLU A 617 -23.14 -20.17 -19.04
N GLU A 618 -24.18 -19.33 -19.12
CA GLU A 618 -24.04 -17.92 -19.48
C GLU A 618 -23.12 -17.27 -18.44
N ASP A 619 -21.98 -16.72 -18.89
CA ASP A 619 -21.08 -15.95 -18.04
C ASP A 619 -21.89 -14.84 -17.34
N PRO A 620 -21.78 -14.65 -16.01
CA PRO A 620 -22.60 -13.68 -15.32
C PRO A 620 -22.24 -12.26 -15.77
N GLU A 621 -23.11 -11.69 -16.60
CA GLU A 621 -23.17 -10.26 -16.89
C GLU A 621 -23.74 -9.53 -15.69
N GLY A 622 -23.16 -8.38 -15.36
CA GLY A 622 -23.62 -7.57 -14.24
C GLY A 622 -23.29 -6.10 -14.44
N GLU A 623 -23.74 -5.29 -13.49
CA GLU A 623 -23.45 -3.86 -13.41
C GLU A 623 -22.78 -3.59 -12.05
N GLU A 624 -21.75 -2.74 -12.02
CA GLU A 624 -21.18 -2.33 -10.74
C GLU A 624 -22.15 -1.41 -9.99
N ASP A 625 -22.49 -1.82 -8.78
CA ASP A 625 -23.44 -1.16 -7.89
C ASP A 625 -22.79 -0.16 -6.93
N ASP A 626 -21.48 -0.28 -6.71
CA ASP A 626 -20.68 0.58 -5.85
C ASP A 626 -19.66 1.39 -6.68
N ASN A 627 -19.49 2.65 -6.30
CA ASN A 627 -18.46 3.52 -6.85
C ASN A 627 -17.06 3.13 -6.36
N ASN A 628 -16.94 2.46 -5.20
CA ASN A 628 -15.67 2.03 -4.62
C ASN A 628 -15.54 0.50 -4.68
N LYS A 629 -15.17 -0.04 -5.83
CA LYS A 629 -15.03 -1.49 -5.97
C LYS A 629 -13.81 -2.02 -5.24
N GLN A 630 -14.00 -2.67 -4.09
CA GLN A 630 -12.91 -3.35 -3.38
C GLN A 630 -12.45 -4.59 -4.17
N LEU A 631 -11.14 -4.75 -4.32
CA LEU A 631 -10.54 -5.80 -5.16
C LEU A 631 -10.10 -7.04 -4.37
N THR A 632 -10.67 -7.25 -3.18
CA THR A 632 -10.39 -8.38 -2.26
C THR A 632 -10.55 -9.74 -2.92
N GLU A 633 -11.64 -9.93 -3.67
CA GLU A 633 -11.96 -11.23 -4.27
C GLU A 633 -11.15 -11.44 -5.55
N LYS A 634 -10.87 -12.71 -5.86
CA LYS A 634 -10.31 -13.07 -7.16
C LYS A 634 -11.35 -12.76 -8.23
N MET A 635 -10.99 -11.90 -9.18
CA MET A 635 -11.89 -11.49 -10.26
C MET A 635 -11.15 -11.28 -11.57
N SER A 636 -11.86 -11.48 -12.67
CA SER A 636 -11.41 -11.16 -14.01
C SER A 636 -12.63 -10.70 -14.81
N ARG A 637 -12.63 -9.42 -15.19
CA ARG A 637 -13.79 -8.73 -15.75
C ARG A 637 -13.39 -7.90 -16.95
N VAL A 638 -14.23 -7.92 -17.98
CA VAL A 638 -14.17 -6.94 -19.07
C VAL A 638 -15.35 -5.99 -18.90
N TYR A 639 -15.05 -4.73 -18.61
CA TYR A 639 -16.03 -3.68 -18.44
C TYR A 639 -16.36 -3.04 -19.78
N THR A 640 -17.65 -2.81 -19.98
CA THR A 640 -18.22 -2.00 -21.05
C THR A 640 -18.93 -0.79 -20.45
N SER A 641 -18.99 0.32 -21.19
CA SER A 641 -19.56 1.59 -20.70
C SER A 641 -18.86 2.20 -19.47
N ALA A 642 -17.65 1.73 -19.13
CA ALA A 642 -16.83 2.34 -18.08
C ALA A 642 -16.46 3.80 -18.42
N PRO A 643 -16.18 4.67 -17.43
CA PRO A 643 -15.66 6.01 -17.69
C PRO A 643 -14.30 5.95 -18.40
N ARG A 644 -13.90 7.03 -19.08
CA ARG A 644 -12.63 7.11 -19.81
C ARG A 644 -11.42 7.14 -18.88
N ASP A 645 -11.61 7.66 -17.68
CA ASP A 645 -10.66 7.72 -16.60
C ASP A 645 -11.27 7.13 -15.32
N PHE A 646 -10.46 6.46 -14.52
CA PHE A 646 -10.86 5.92 -13.23
C PHE A 646 -9.63 5.79 -12.33
N ILE A 647 -9.83 5.57 -11.03
CA ILE A 647 -8.74 5.63 -10.05
C ILE A 647 -8.54 4.25 -9.42
N ILE A 648 -7.29 3.79 -9.39
CA ILE A 648 -6.88 2.70 -8.50
C ILE A 648 -6.32 3.34 -7.24
N LEU A 649 -6.96 3.10 -6.10
CA LEU A 649 -6.53 3.56 -4.79
C LEU A 649 -6.01 2.38 -3.99
N ASP A 650 -4.77 2.47 -3.52
CA ASP A 650 -4.19 1.51 -2.58
C ASP A 650 -3.93 2.19 -1.23
N ARG A 651 -4.70 1.78 -0.22
CA ARG A 651 -4.61 2.32 1.12
C ARG A 651 -3.37 1.85 1.89
N GLY A 652 -2.83 0.68 1.56
CA GLY A 652 -1.64 0.15 2.23
C GLY A 652 -0.37 0.83 1.74
N ARG A 653 -0.26 1.06 0.43
CA ARG A 653 0.86 1.84 -0.16
C ARG A 653 0.67 3.36 -0.07
N ARG A 654 -0.51 3.83 0.32
CA ARG A 654 -0.84 5.25 0.48
C ARG A 654 -0.74 6.04 -0.82
N ASN A 655 -0.99 5.38 -1.95
CA ASN A 655 -0.91 5.97 -3.27
C ASN A 655 -2.21 5.72 -4.04
N SER A 656 -2.37 6.50 -5.09
CA SER A 656 -3.37 6.22 -6.13
C SER A 656 -2.74 6.38 -7.50
N VAL A 657 -3.34 5.74 -8.49
CA VAL A 657 -2.98 5.86 -9.91
C VAL A 657 -4.26 6.14 -10.67
N VAL A 658 -4.29 7.22 -11.45
CA VAL A 658 -5.40 7.48 -12.37
C VAL A 658 -5.08 6.78 -13.68
N VAL A 659 -5.98 5.89 -14.09
CA VAL A 659 -5.86 5.18 -15.35
C VAL A 659 -6.82 5.80 -16.34
N GLN A 660 -6.29 6.33 -17.44
CA GLN A 660 -7.07 6.95 -18.50
C GLN A 660 -6.85 6.21 -19.83
N ARG A 661 -7.91 6.16 -20.65
CA ARG A 661 -7.90 5.52 -21.96
C ARG A 661 -8.44 6.39 -23.09
N GLU A 662 -7.82 6.27 -24.25
CA GLU A 662 -8.29 6.83 -25.50
C GLU A 662 -8.28 5.75 -26.60
N GLY A 663 -9.24 5.79 -27.53
CA GLY A 663 -9.37 4.82 -28.62
C GLY A 663 -9.99 3.47 -28.24
N PHE A 664 -9.88 3.02 -26.99
CA PHE A 664 -10.45 1.75 -26.51
C PHE A 664 -11.85 1.90 -25.92
N ASN A 665 -12.77 0.98 -26.21
CA ASN A 665 -14.13 1.00 -25.67
C ASN A 665 -14.30 0.10 -24.44
N GLU A 666 -13.38 -0.84 -24.22
CA GLU A 666 -13.45 -1.82 -23.16
C GLU A 666 -12.28 -1.65 -22.19
N LEU A 667 -12.52 -2.06 -20.95
CA LEU A 667 -11.54 -2.04 -19.87
C LEU A 667 -11.45 -3.44 -19.27
N TYR A 668 -10.30 -4.07 -19.37
CA TYR A 668 -10.00 -5.31 -18.67
C TYR A 668 -9.49 -5.03 -17.26
N MET A 669 -9.96 -5.81 -16.28
CA MET A 669 -9.43 -5.77 -14.93
C MET A 669 -9.31 -7.17 -14.34
N PHE A 670 -8.21 -7.42 -13.64
CA PHE A 670 -7.96 -8.67 -12.95
C PHE A 670 -7.41 -8.42 -11.54
N SER A 671 -7.97 -9.14 -10.58
CA SER A 671 -7.43 -9.26 -9.23
C SER A 671 -7.09 -10.73 -8.95
N PRO A 672 -5.86 -11.04 -8.50
CA PRO A 672 -5.52 -12.38 -8.05
C PRO A 672 -6.22 -12.78 -6.74
N GLY A 673 -6.84 -11.81 -6.04
CA GLY A 673 -7.53 -11.99 -4.76
C GLY A 673 -6.57 -12.07 -3.56
N SER A 674 -7.11 -11.87 -2.36
CA SER A 674 -6.33 -11.73 -1.12
C SER A 674 -5.87 -13.02 -0.44
N ALA A 675 -6.07 -14.17 -1.08
CA ALA A 675 -5.55 -15.45 -0.59
C ALA A 675 -4.00 -15.54 -0.56
N HIS A 676 -3.31 -14.49 -1.02
CA HIS A 676 -1.86 -14.46 -1.22
C HIS A 676 -1.20 -13.49 -0.25
N GLU A 677 0.10 -13.69 0.01
CA GLU A 677 0.87 -12.90 0.98
C GLU A 677 0.97 -11.41 0.61
N TRP A 678 0.97 -10.56 1.65
CA TRP A 678 1.12 -9.10 1.53
C TRP A 678 2.48 -8.75 0.92
N TYR A 679 2.51 -7.78 0.00
CA TYR A 679 3.72 -7.37 -0.73
C TYR A 679 4.46 -8.52 -1.44
N GLY A 680 3.81 -9.68 -1.59
CA GLY A 680 4.38 -10.85 -2.24
C GLY A 680 4.27 -10.81 -3.75
N LYS A 681 4.65 -11.92 -4.40
CA LYS A 681 4.60 -12.10 -5.87
C LYS A 681 3.23 -11.78 -6.48
N TYR A 682 2.14 -11.91 -5.73
CA TYR A 682 0.76 -11.69 -6.19
C TYR A 682 0.12 -10.40 -5.63
N ALA A 683 0.93 -9.48 -5.10
CA ALA A 683 0.49 -8.16 -4.66
C ALA A 683 0.40 -7.19 -5.84
N TYR A 684 -0.43 -7.53 -6.83
CA TYR A 684 -0.71 -6.71 -7.99
C TYR A 684 -2.18 -6.77 -8.38
N ILE A 685 -2.60 -5.81 -9.18
CA ILE A 685 -3.81 -5.90 -10.00
C ILE A 685 -3.43 -5.71 -11.46
N CYS A 686 -4.19 -6.28 -12.39
CA CYS A 686 -4.06 -5.90 -13.79
C CYS A 686 -5.16 -4.94 -14.18
N VAL A 687 -4.77 -3.91 -14.92
CA VAL A 687 -5.68 -3.00 -15.61
C VAL A 687 -5.26 -2.99 -17.07
N GLY A 688 -6.20 -3.17 -17.99
CA GLY A 688 -5.89 -3.16 -19.41
C GLY A 688 -6.89 -2.43 -20.27
N GLN A 689 -6.37 -1.58 -21.17
CA GLN A 689 -7.18 -0.94 -22.20
C GLN A 689 -7.35 -1.90 -23.36
N SER A 690 -8.59 -2.31 -23.63
CA SER A 690 -8.84 -3.56 -24.32
C SER A 690 -9.86 -3.47 -25.46
N ALA A 691 -9.77 -4.46 -26.34
CA ALA A 691 -10.72 -4.81 -27.37
C ALA A 691 -10.80 -6.35 -27.41
N LEU A 692 -11.43 -6.92 -26.39
CA LEU A 692 -11.49 -8.37 -26.11
C LEU A 692 -12.88 -8.95 -26.41
N LEU A 693 -13.96 -8.18 -26.24
CA LEU A 693 -15.32 -8.61 -26.60
C LEU A 693 -15.65 -8.23 -28.04
N LYS A 694 -15.25 -7.02 -28.46
CA LYS A 694 -15.47 -6.49 -29.82
C LYS A 694 -14.14 -6.14 -30.47
N PRO A 695 -13.73 -6.84 -31.55
CA PRO A 695 -12.52 -6.50 -32.27
C PRO A 695 -12.63 -5.11 -32.92
N ILE A 696 -11.50 -4.40 -32.96
CA ILE A 696 -11.39 -3.16 -33.72
C ILE A 696 -11.19 -3.52 -35.19
N ILE A 697 -12.04 -2.99 -36.06
CA ILE A 697 -11.94 -3.21 -37.51
C ILE A 697 -11.18 -2.03 -38.13
N LEU A 698 -9.96 -2.29 -38.60
CA LEU A 698 -9.10 -1.31 -39.25
C LEU A 698 -9.23 -1.46 -40.77
N GLY A 699 -9.77 -0.46 -41.45
CA GLY A 699 -9.98 -0.49 -42.90
C GLY A 699 -8.69 -0.58 -43.72
N PRO A 700 -8.78 -0.90 -45.02
CA PRO A 700 -7.64 -0.83 -45.93
C PRO A 700 -7.00 0.57 -45.97
N LYS A 701 -5.66 0.64 -46.02
CA LYS A 701 -4.92 1.92 -46.12
C LYS A 701 -5.25 2.92 -45.01
N SER A 702 -5.65 2.43 -43.84
CA SER A 702 -6.07 3.27 -42.72
C SER A 702 -5.19 3.05 -41.49
N VAL A 703 -5.32 3.97 -40.54
CA VAL A 703 -4.55 3.99 -39.30
C VAL A 703 -5.51 4.07 -38.13
N TRP A 704 -5.26 3.31 -37.08
CA TRP A 704 -5.98 3.40 -35.80
C TRP A 704 -5.01 3.72 -34.67
N ARG A 705 -5.51 4.48 -33.69
CA ARG A 705 -4.75 4.91 -32.51
C ARG A 705 -5.49 4.55 -31.24
N GLY A 706 -4.76 4.08 -30.25
CA GLY A 706 -5.28 3.86 -28.90
C GLY A 706 -4.19 4.10 -27.87
N THR A 707 -4.58 4.69 -26.74
CA THR A 707 -3.62 5.17 -25.74
C THR A 707 -4.06 4.77 -24.35
N GLN A 708 -3.07 4.39 -23.53
CA GLN A 708 -3.20 4.27 -22.10
C GLN A 708 -2.33 5.32 -21.41
N HIS A 709 -2.91 5.97 -20.40
CA HIS A 709 -2.21 6.90 -19.52
C HIS A 709 -2.27 6.37 -18.08
N LEU A 710 -1.10 6.33 -17.43
CA LEU A 710 -0.95 6.06 -16.00
C LEU A 710 -0.47 7.34 -15.33
N HIS A 711 -1.41 8.10 -14.75
CA HIS A 711 -1.07 9.31 -14.02
C HIS A 711 -0.78 9.00 -12.56
N ASN A 712 0.22 9.69 -12.03
CA ASN A 712 0.57 9.74 -10.63
C ASN A 712 -0.05 11.01 -9.99
N PRO A 713 -1.27 10.93 -9.42
CA PRO A 713 -1.93 12.05 -8.74
C PRO A 713 -1.25 12.44 -7.42
N ASN A 714 -0.15 11.79 -7.03
CA ASN A 714 0.54 12.03 -5.77
C ASN A 714 1.64 13.10 -5.89
N LEU A 715 1.70 13.86 -6.99
CA LEU A 715 2.58 15.02 -7.17
C LEU A 715 1.86 16.33 -6.81
#